data_AF-A0A3M9XNW6-F1
#
_entry.id   AF-A0A3M9XNW6-F1
#
_cell.length_a   1.000
_cell.length_b   1.000
_cell.length_c   1.000
_cell.angle_alpha   90.00
_cell.angle_beta   90.00
_cell.angle_gamma   90.00
#
_symmetry.space_group_name_H-M   'P 1'
#
loop_
_entity.id
_entity.type
_entity.pdbx_description
1 polymer ?
#
loop_
_entity_poly.entity_id
_entity_poly.type
_entity_poly.pdbx_seq_one_letter_code
_entity_poly.pdbx_strand_id
1 'polypeptide(L)'
;MFSIEALRNSSFSWRTSLSLAVASSVSYEAEAVVKNIGVNNWGFSRVVFFDVDETQGFIASVDDVVLVAFRGTESLGDWLSNLDLASRQWPGHGELHNGFLACYERVKNLVLAEVSKGGHAKKLWLTGHSLGGALATIAAADLTSAHVVAGVHTFGQPRLGDQSFQRFIQQHLPNKFFRFVNDDDIVPRIPPGFEHVGKLIHFDAQGRVQKAEPGVEAAEIETPPLTETEFRQMQAEMKLVKATLDTHGAVGTEAFDASVEGLFPSISDHRIANYIAAIRRQTLGATIDSTLERADAESVFANLSVELAAPSVLESFEAAPEAMKSISRGPSSARKAPQKPSSELFPVLIRLRDENWSAPETVDIHSRIGAFASAQTSLEGLAQLENDPLVISIEASREAGKPELAASVPFVGGDVVHRPPIEEKGDAAIVGVVDAGVDVLHEAFRDAAGKSRIIAYWDQRGSGGPTPKALLGGLFTQDYGVVYTAANIDNFISGALAPPSALHGDARLGHGTHVASIAAGRAVGTLPDGMAPEAKIIVVAPHMKTGPGDPPSLGYSNSHVDALQFLKLVVKGGNVLLSDPLPIAVNISLGMNAGAHDGSSTLEAVFDAVTQSGRDPGYVIVKSAGNERGHGGHARVRAFTGVESIGWNSSDVFRNQDYFELWHSSLDKMTFTLVDPAGNRSAEVSSATPEVKQTLGGNVCQLRLTEIHPDNGASRLSVTIMMGANPIQAGVWSLKITGTAIGSREANVDMWVERNDDRPLRFVIEDPRLTLSIPGTANTVITVGACNSALPLELLPASSYGGTWDGRPKPDICAPGTAIVAARANEASHQAVTKMSGTSMAAPHVSGALALVMSHRHKQVGAAQYNARQFQAALVRTAKQFNRVHHEGYGFGALDAENLFNALK
;
A
#
# COMPACT_ATOMS: atom_id res chain seq x y z
N MET A 1 -5.79 -26.10 3.50
CA MET A 1 -6.91 -26.24 4.45
C MET A 1 -6.50 -27.21 5.57
N PHE A 2 -6.90 -26.94 6.82
CA PHE A 2 -6.66 -27.79 7.99
C PHE A 2 -7.32 -29.18 7.83
N SER A 3 -6.73 -30.22 8.41
CA SER A 3 -7.29 -31.58 8.38
C SER A 3 -7.06 -32.30 9.70
N ILE A 4 -8.14 -32.53 10.45
CA ILE A 4 -8.10 -33.31 11.70
C ILE A 4 -7.68 -34.76 11.46
N GLU A 5 -8.06 -35.34 10.31
CA GLU A 5 -7.66 -36.69 9.89
C GLU A 5 -6.13 -36.80 9.71
N ALA A 6 -5.47 -35.73 9.24
CA ALA A 6 -4.01 -35.70 9.13
C ALA A 6 -3.32 -35.75 10.50
N LEU A 7 -3.99 -35.32 11.58
CA LEU A 7 -3.48 -35.41 12.95
C LEU A 7 -3.69 -36.81 13.57
N ARG A 8 -4.53 -37.66 12.96
CA ARG A 8 -4.68 -39.06 13.38
C ARG A 8 -3.51 -39.93 12.93
N ASN A 9 -2.67 -39.48 12.00
CA ASN A 9 -1.46 -40.18 11.61
C ASN A 9 -0.21 -39.56 12.26
N SER A 10 0.58 -40.34 13.00
CA SER A 10 1.78 -39.89 13.70
C SER A 10 3.05 -39.84 12.83
N SER A 11 2.97 -40.22 11.55
CA SER A 11 4.08 -40.05 10.61
C SER A 11 4.11 -38.65 10.02
N PHE A 12 5.30 -38.12 9.71
CA PHE A 12 5.43 -36.86 8.98
C PHE A 12 4.59 -36.88 7.69
N SER A 13 3.80 -35.82 7.52
CA SER A 13 3.21 -35.49 6.23
C SER A 13 3.14 -33.99 6.06
N TRP A 14 3.19 -33.53 4.81
CA TRP A 14 3.00 -32.12 4.49
C TRP A 14 1.62 -31.62 4.90
N ARG A 15 0.59 -32.48 4.81
CA ARG A 15 -0.77 -32.14 5.25
C ARG A 15 -0.90 -31.95 6.75
N THR A 16 -0.19 -32.76 7.54
CA THR A 16 -0.07 -32.59 9.00
C THR A 16 0.63 -31.26 9.31
N SER A 17 1.75 -31.00 8.63
CA SER A 17 2.51 -29.74 8.80
C SER A 17 1.67 -28.51 8.45
N LEU A 18 0.90 -28.57 7.37
CA LEU A 18 0.00 -27.48 6.95
C LEU A 18 -1.09 -27.24 7.99
N SER A 19 -1.65 -28.31 8.57
CA SER A 19 -2.67 -28.20 9.61
C SER A 19 -2.11 -27.52 10.87
N LEU A 20 -0.89 -27.87 11.25
CA LEU A 20 -0.21 -27.28 12.41
C LEU A 20 0.23 -25.82 12.16
N ALA A 21 0.64 -25.47 10.93
CA ALA A 21 0.93 -24.09 10.54
C ALA A 21 -0.31 -23.20 10.57
N VAL A 22 -1.44 -23.71 10.06
CA VAL A 22 -2.73 -23.01 10.13
C VAL A 22 -3.20 -22.88 11.58
N ALA A 23 -3.02 -23.90 12.42
CA ALA A 23 -3.33 -23.80 13.85
C ALA A 23 -2.47 -22.76 14.57
N SER A 24 -1.18 -22.66 14.22
CA SER A 24 -0.31 -21.59 14.71
C SER A 24 -0.81 -20.21 14.30
N SER A 25 -1.29 -20.04 13.06
CA SER A 25 -1.89 -18.77 12.61
C SER A 25 -3.17 -18.43 13.38
N VAL A 26 -4.06 -19.40 13.56
CA VAL A 26 -5.33 -19.18 14.30
C VAL A 26 -5.08 -18.80 15.76
N SER A 27 -3.95 -19.19 16.34
CA SER A 27 -3.64 -18.80 17.72
C SER A 27 -3.46 -17.28 17.93
N TYR A 28 -3.31 -16.50 16.85
CA TYR A 28 -3.29 -15.02 16.88
C TYR A 28 -4.69 -14.40 16.97
N GLU A 29 -5.74 -15.17 16.68
CA GLU A 29 -7.11 -14.66 16.64
C GLU A 29 -7.74 -14.51 18.03
N ALA A 30 -8.81 -13.73 18.11
CA ALA A 30 -9.61 -13.57 19.32
C ALA A 30 -10.31 -14.88 19.74
N GLU A 31 -10.59 -15.04 21.04
CA GLU A 31 -11.18 -16.25 21.62
C GLU A 31 -12.43 -16.76 20.88
N ALA A 32 -13.35 -15.85 20.51
CA ALA A 32 -14.57 -16.20 19.81
C ALA A 32 -14.29 -16.82 18.44
N VAL A 33 -13.30 -16.28 17.72
CA VAL A 33 -12.87 -16.76 16.41
C VAL A 33 -12.20 -18.13 16.55
N VAL A 34 -11.27 -18.28 17.49
CA VAL A 34 -10.59 -19.56 17.76
C VAL A 34 -11.59 -20.67 18.10
N LYS A 35 -12.56 -20.39 18.98
CA LYS A 35 -13.59 -21.36 19.36
C LYS A 35 -14.49 -21.73 18.18
N ASN A 36 -14.92 -20.74 17.38
CA ASN A 36 -15.75 -20.97 16.21
C ASN A 36 -15.04 -21.88 15.21
N ILE A 37 -13.79 -21.55 14.83
CA ILE A 37 -12.99 -22.33 13.90
C ILE A 37 -12.78 -23.75 14.41
N GLY A 38 -12.32 -23.88 15.66
CA GLY A 38 -11.96 -25.18 16.21
C GLY A 38 -13.18 -26.12 16.28
N VAL A 39 -14.34 -25.62 16.69
CA VAL A 39 -15.56 -26.45 16.82
C VAL A 39 -16.26 -26.63 15.48
N ASN A 40 -16.64 -25.54 14.82
CA ASN A 40 -17.55 -25.58 13.68
C ASN A 40 -16.84 -25.94 12.37
N ASN A 41 -15.56 -25.58 12.22
CA ASN A 41 -14.83 -25.78 10.97
C ASN A 41 -13.90 -27.00 11.03
N TRP A 42 -13.24 -27.22 12.17
CA TRP A 42 -12.27 -28.30 12.32
C TRP A 42 -12.83 -29.55 12.99
N GLY A 43 -14.02 -29.45 13.60
CA GLY A 43 -14.71 -30.59 14.20
C GLY A 43 -14.13 -31.03 15.54
N PHE A 44 -13.44 -30.14 16.27
CA PHE A 44 -13.06 -30.43 17.66
C PHE A 44 -14.29 -30.36 18.57
N SER A 45 -14.45 -31.34 19.46
CA SER A 45 -15.57 -31.34 20.41
C SER A 45 -15.37 -30.38 21.58
N ARG A 46 -14.13 -29.94 21.81
CA ARG A 46 -13.76 -29.02 22.89
C ARG A 46 -12.61 -28.13 22.45
N VAL A 47 -12.75 -26.82 22.67
CA VAL A 47 -11.70 -25.82 22.45
C VAL A 47 -11.61 -24.93 23.69
N VAL A 48 -10.41 -24.84 24.26
CA VAL A 48 -10.09 -24.00 25.41
C VAL A 48 -9.08 -22.96 24.96
N PHE A 49 -9.50 -21.71 24.92
CA PHE A 49 -8.61 -20.56 24.73
C PHE A 49 -8.01 -20.16 26.07
N PHE A 50 -6.75 -19.72 26.06
CA PHE A 50 -6.10 -19.12 27.22
C PHE A 50 -5.30 -17.90 26.80
N ASP A 51 -5.33 -16.88 27.63
CA ASP A 51 -4.48 -15.70 27.57
C ASP A 51 -4.12 -15.34 29.01
N VAL A 52 -2.88 -15.61 29.41
CA VAL A 52 -2.39 -15.44 30.78
C VAL A 52 -1.10 -14.66 30.73
N ASP A 53 -1.10 -13.44 31.29
CA ASP A 53 0.07 -12.56 31.37
C ASP A 53 0.80 -12.47 30.02
N GLU A 54 0.06 -12.11 28.95
CA GLU A 54 0.53 -11.96 27.57
C GLU A 54 0.98 -13.27 26.90
N THR A 55 0.74 -14.42 27.52
CA THR A 55 0.95 -15.75 26.92
C THR A 55 -0.38 -16.33 26.48
N GLN A 56 -0.62 -16.28 25.17
CA GLN A 56 -1.86 -16.73 24.55
C GLN A 56 -1.69 -18.03 23.76
N GLY A 57 -2.77 -18.82 23.71
CA GLY A 57 -2.88 -19.98 22.84
C GLY A 57 -4.23 -20.68 23.00
N PHE A 58 -4.34 -21.86 22.41
CA PHE A 58 -5.53 -22.69 22.60
C PHE A 58 -5.21 -24.18 22.63
N ILE A 59 -6.11 -24.92 23.27
CA ILE A 59 -6.10 -26.38 23.37
C ILE A 59 -7.39 -26.90 22.78
N ALA A 60 -7.29 -27.68 21.71
CA ALA A 60 -8.43 -28.28 21.04
C ALA A 60 -8.37 -29.81 21.15
N SER A 61 -9.50 -30.47 21.39
CA SER A 61 -9.54 -31.92 21.53
C SER A 61 -10.79 -32.53 20.93
N VAL A 62 -10.62 -33.72 20.35
CA VAL A 62 -11.68 -34.62 19.86
C VAL A 62 -11.27 -36.05 20.19
N ASP A 63 -12.20 -37.01 20.23
CA ASP A 63 -12.02 -38.47 20.32
C ASP A 63 -10.62 -39.00 20.64
N ASP A 64 -9.67 -38.94 19.69
CA ASP A 64 -8.33 -39.51 19.79
C ASP A 64 -7.18 -38.49 19.63
N VAL A 65 -7.48 -37.19 19.49
CA VAL A 65 -6.52 -36.11 19.21
C VAL A 65 -6.63 -34.97 20.22
N VAL A 66 -5.49 -34.46 20.66
CA VAL A 66 -5.35 -33.19 21.39
C VAL A 66 -4.33 -32.32 20.65
N LEU A 67 -4.67 -31.07 20.39
CA LEU A 67 -3.81 -30.07 19.76
C LEU A 67 -3.59 -28.92 20.74
N VAL A 68 -2.33 -28.54 20.93
CA VAL A 68 -1.93 -27.34 21.67
C VAL A 68 -1.22 -26.41 20.70
N ALA A 69 -1.77 -25.20 20.50
CA ALA A 69 -1.18 -24.18 19.66
C ALA A 69 -0.89 -22.93 20.48
N PHE A 70 0.36 -22.47 20.46
CA PHE A 70 0.79 -21.24 21.13
C PHE A 70 0.95 -20.10 20.14
N ARG A 71 0.48 -18.92 20.54
CA ARG A 71 0.67 -17.67 19.81
C ARG A 71 2.10 -17.18 19.94
N GLY A 72 2.62 -16.56 18.88
CA GLY A 72 3.88 -15.81 18.93
C GLY A 72 3.67 -14.33 19.23
N THR A 73 4.74 -13.55 19.18
CA THR A 73 4.68 -12.11 19.50
C THR A 73 4.09 -11.31 18.33
N GLU A 74 3.22 -10.34 18.64
CA GLU A 74 2.59 -9.44 17.65
C GLU A 74 3.50 -8.29 17.19
N SER A 75 4.49 -7.91 18.00
CA SER A 75 5.52 -6.94 17.62
C SER A 75 6.89 -7.59 17.69
N LEU A 76 7.41 -7.92 16.51
CA LEU A 76 8.72 -8.58 16.40
C LEU A 76 9.83 -7.63 16.78
N GLY A 77 9.73 -6.36 16.40
CA GLY A 77 10.72 -5.36 16.72
C GLY A 77 10.81 -5.03 18.22
N ASP A 78 9.68 -4.94 18.92
CA ASP A 78 9.67 -4.76 20.38
C ASP A 78 10.23 -5.99 21.10
N TRP A 79 9.91 -7.18 20.61
CA TRP A 79 10.46 -8.40 21.15
C TRP A 79 11.98 -8.49 20.95
N LEU A 80 12.48 -8.25 19.74
CA LEU A 80 13.90 -8.31 19.40
C LEU A 80 14.73 -7.31 20.21
N SER A 81 14.24 -6.07 20.36
CA SER A 81 14.92 -5.02 21.12
C SER A 81 15.01 -5.33 22.62
N ASN A 82 14.06 -6.10 23.16
CA ASN A 82 13.98 -6.44 24.59
C ASN A 82 14.44 -7.87 24.92
N LEU A 83 14.79 -8.68 23.92
CA LEU A 83 15.21 -10.07 24.11
C LEU A 83 16.53 -10.15 24.90
N ASP A 84 16.50 -10.84 26.04
CA ASP A 84 17.69 -11.08 26.86
C ASP A 84 18.47 -12.32 26.35
N LEU A 85 19.69 -12.53 26.84
CA LEU A 85 20.51 -13.73 26.59
C LEU A 85 20.63 -14.63 27.83
N ALA A 86 19.94 -14.31 28.93
CA ALA A 86 20.00 -15.11 30.15
C ALA A 86 19.46 -16.53 29.92
N SER A 87 20.27 -17.54 30.29
CA SER A 87 19.83 -18.92 30.42
C SER A 87 19.45 -19.24 31.88
N ARG A 88 18.62 -20.27 32.06
CA ARG A 88 18.29 -20.84 33.36
C ARG A 88 18.29 -22.36 33.25
N GLN A 89 18.93 -23.03 34.21
CA GLN A 89 18.87 -24.48 34.33
C GLN A 89 17.43 -24.93 34.60
N TRP A 90 16.91 -25.80 33.74
CA TRP A 90 15.65 -26.51 33.93
C TRP A 90 15.94 -27.95 34.39
N PRO A 91 15.58 -28.31 35.63
CA PRO A 91 15.91 -29.61 36.20
C PRO A 91 15.49 -30.79 35.31
N GLY A 92 16.43 -31.70 35.05
CA GLY A 92 16.20 -32.90 34.24
C GLY A 92 16.23 -32.69 32.72
N HIS A 93 16.34 -31.45 32.23
CA HIS A 93 16.21 -31.13 30.81
C HIS A 93 17.46 -30.44 30.24
N GLY A 94 18.08 -29.50 30.96
CA GLY A 94 19.22 -28.72 30.47
C GLY A 94 19.07 -27.23 30.78
N GLU A 95 19.90 -26.39 30.17
CA GLU A 95 19.72 -24.95 30.24
C GLU A 95 18.80 -24.47 29.12
N LEU A 96 17.85 -23.60 29.47
CA LEU A 96 16.93 -22.97 28.53
C LEU A 96 17.00 -21.45 28.63
N HIS A 97 16.63 -20.76 27.55
CA HIS A 97 16.47 -19.31 27.57
C HIS A 97 15.41 -18.93 28.62
N ASN A 98 15.82 -18.07 29.57
CA ASN A 98 15.05 -17.77 30.78
C ASN A 98 13.67 -17.18 30.46
N GLY A 99 13.60 -16.27 29.49
CA GLY A 99 12.35 -15.62 29.08
C GLY A 99 11.32 -16.61 28.54
N PHE A 100 11.74 -17.55 27.68
CA PHE A 100 10.81 -18.53 27.09
C PHE A 100 10.31 -19.52 28.13
N LEU A 101 11.20 -19.99 29.01
CA LEU A 101 10.81 -20.87 30.10
C LEU A 101 9.86 -20.17 31.09
N ALA A 102 10.11 -18.90 31.42
CA ALA A 102 9.22 -18.13 32.27
C ALA A 102 7.83 -17.95 31.66
N CYS A 103 7.73 -17.64 30.36
CA CYS A 103 6.43 -17.56 29.67
C CYS A 103 5.69 -18.90 29.71
N TYR A 104 6.37 -20.02 29.46
CA TYR A 104 5.74 -21.34 29.57
C TYR A 104 5.28 -21.67 30.99
N GLU A 105 6.09 -21.36 32.01
CA GLU A 105 5.75 -21.62 33.42
C GLU A 105 4.46 -20.93 33.86
N ARG A 106 4.12 -19.76 33.29
CA ARG A 106 2.86 -19.04 33.56
C ARG A 106 1.63 -19.84 33.14
N VAL A 107 1.71 -20.53 31.99
CA VAL A 107 0.60 -21.31 31.42
C VAL A 107 0.70 -22.81 31.71
N LYS A 108 1.83 -23.28 32.25
CA LYS A 108 2.14 -24.70 32.50
C LYS A 108 1.01 -25.45 33.18
N ASN A 109 0.53 -24.95 34.32
CA ASN A 109 -0.50 -25.64 35.11
C ASN A 109 -1.83 -25.75 34.35
N LEU A 110 -2.21 -24.70 33.61
CA LEU A 110 -3.40 -24.70 32.76
C LEU A 110 -3.23 -25.73 31.63
N VAL A 111 -2.12 -25.68 30.90
CA VAL A 111 -1.85 -26.59 29.78
C VAL A 111 -1.86 -28.05 30.25
N LEU A 112 -1.17 -28.37 31.36
CA LEU A 112 -1.14 -29.72 31.92
C LEU A 112 -2.53 -30.21 32.31
N ALA A 113 -3.31 -29.38 33.01
CA ALA A 113 -4.66 -29.72 33.44
C ALA A 113 -5.58 -29.95 32.24
N GLU A 114 -5.51 -29.08 31.24
CA GLU A 114 -6.41 -29.12 30.09
C GLU A 114 -6.08 -30.24 29.09
N VAL A 115 -4.80 -30.50 28.85
CA VAL A 115 -4.36 -31.67 28.07
C VAL A 115 -4.76 -32.97 28.77
N SER A 116 -4.64 -33.03 30.11
CA SER A 116 -5.04 -34.20 30.89
C SER A 116 -6.56 -34.45 30.88
N LYS A 117 -7.37 -33.39 30.92
CA LYS A 117 -8.83 -33.48 30.68
C LYS A 117 -9.16 -33.95 29.27
N GLY A 118 -8.31 -33.62 28.31
CA GLY A 118 -8.35 -34.15 26.95
C GLY A 118 -8.21 -35.67 26.92
N GLY A 119 -7.43 -36.26 27.84
CA GLY A 119 -7.25 -37.71 28.02
C GLY A 119 -5.83 -38.18 27.69
N HIS A 120 -5.17 -38.87 28.62
CA HIS A 120 -3.75 -39.25 28.56
C HIS A 120 -3.37 -40.20 27.40
N ALA A 121 -4.35 -40.93 26.84
CA ALA A 121 -4.12 -41.88 25.74
C ALA A 121 -4.23 -41.24 24.35
N LYS A 122 -4.61 -39.95 24.26
CA LYS A 122 -4.81 -39.27 22.97
C LYS A 122 -3.50 -38.85 22.35
N LYS A 123 -3.49 -38.76 21.01
CA LYS A 123 -2.37 -38.24 20.23
C LYS A 123 -2.23 -36.74 20.46
N LEU A 124 -1.20 -36.36 21.18
CA LEU A 124 -0.91 -34.96 21.50
C LEU A 124 -0.03 -34.32 20.42
N TRP A 125 -0.53 -33.26 19.80
CA TRP A 125 0.17 -32.42 18.84
C TRP A 125 0.46 -31.05 19.43
N LEU A 126 1.69 -30.57 19.22
CA LEU A 126 2.10 -29.24 19.66
C LEU A 126 2.61 -28.41 18.50
N THR A 127 2.25 -27.14 18.48
CA THR A 127 2.68 -26.23 17.42
C THR A 127 2.73 -24.77 17.88
N GLY A 128 3.46 -23.96 17.12
CA GLY A 128 3.54 -22.52 17.32
C GLY A 128 4.49 -21.86 16.32
N HIS A 129 4.27 -20.56 16.14
CA HIS A 129 5.07 -19.68 15.31
C HIS A 129 5.92 -18.74 16.18
N SER A 130 7.16 -18.44 15.80
CA SER A 130 8.01 -17.48 16.52
C SER A 130 8.18 -17.87 18.00
N LEU A 131 7.95 -16.96 18.95
CA LEU A 131 7.87 -17.23 20.40
C LEU A 131 6.97 -18.45 20.72
N GLY A 132 5.83 -18.59 20.04
CA GLY A 132 4.92 -19.73 20.21
C GLY A 132 5.59 -21.07 19.87
N GLY A 133 6.52 -21.09 18.92
CA GLY A 133 7.33 -22.27 18.60
C GLY A 133 8.27 -22.68 19.74
N ALA A 134 8.86 -21.70 20.43
CA ALA A 134 9.66 -21.96 21.63
C ALA A 134 8.79 -22.52 22.77
N LEU A 135 7.60 -21.95 22.99
CA LEU A 135 6.66 -22.45 24.02
C LEU A 135 6.16 -23.87 23.70
N ALA A 136 5.83 -24.15 22.44
CA ALA A 136 5.45 -25.49 21.99
C ALA A 136 6.56 -26.52 22.24
N THR A 137 7.83 -26.11 22.06
CA THR A 137 9.00 -26.95 22.32
C THR A 137 9.14 -27.30 23.80
N ILE A 138 9.03 -26.31 24.68
CA ILE A 138 9.13 -26.50 26.13
C ILE A 138 7.94 -27.34 26.63
N ALA A 139 6.74 -27.05 26.13
CA ALA A 139 5.54 -27.82 26.44
C ALA A 139 5.67 -29.29 26.03
N ALA A 140 6.27 -29.57 24.87
CA ALA A 140 6.49 -30.94 24.42
C ALA A 140 7.44 -31.69 25.35
N ALA A 141 8.51 -31.03 25.82
CA ALA A 141 9.43 -31.61 26.78
C ALA A 141 8.76 -31.91 28.14
N ASP A 142 7.92 -30.99 28.64
CA ASP A 142 7.22 -31.18 29.91
C ASP A 142 6.17 -32.32 29.83
N LEU A 143 5.46 -32.41 28.70
CA LEU A 143 4.35 -33.35 28.50
C LEU A 143 4.80 -34.76 28.07
N THR A 144 5.99 -34.92 27.48
CA THR A 144 6.43 -36.21 26.91
C THR A 144 6.58 -37.34 27.94
N SER A 145 6.67 -37.02 29.23
CA SER A 145 6.76 -38.01 30.31
C SER A 145 5.40 -38.61 30.69
N ALA A 146 4.31 -37.88 30.46
CA ALA A 146 2.96 -38.22 30.93
C ALA A 146 1.93 -38.41 29.80
N HIS A 147 2.26 -38.02 28.58
CA HIS A 147 1.36 -38.04 27.42
C HIS A 147 2.04 -38.59 26.17
N VAL A 148 1.25 -39.19 25.29
CA VAL A 148 1.73 -39.67 23.98
C VAL A 148 1.83 -38.49 23.01
N VAL A 149 2.98 -37.82 23.01
CA VAL A 149 3.30 -36.79 22.00
C VAL A 149 3.39 -37.47 20.63
N ALA A 150 2.45 -37.14 19.76
CA ALA A 150 2.35 -37.65 18.39
C ALA A 150 3.31 -36.89 17.46
N GLY A 151 3.43 -35.57 17.62
CA GLY A 151 4.40 -34.76 16.90
C GLY A 151 4.43 -33.29 17.32
N VAL A 152 5.53 -32.63 16.98
CA VAL A 152 5.79 -31.21 17.26
C VAL A 152 6.25 -30.55 15.96
N HIS A 153 5.52 -29.54 15.50
CA HIS A 153 5.87 -28.77 14.30
C HIS A 153 5.91 -27.29 14.63
N THR A 154 7.06 -26.65 14.42
CA THR A 154 7.27 -25.24 14.76
C THR A 154 7.77 -24.45 13.56
N PHE A 155 7.42 -23.16 13.50
CA PHE A 155 7.65 -22.30 12.34
C PHE A 155 8.38 -21.03 12.78
N GLY A 156 9.54 -20.74 12.18
CA GLY A 156 10.35 -19.57 12.56
C GLY A 156 10.80 -19.58 14.03
N GLN A 157 10.86 -20.75 14.67
CA GLN A 157 11.17 -20.86 16.09
C GLN A 157 12.57 -20.27 16.39
N PRO A 158 12.73 -19.46 17.46
CA PRO A 158 14.06 -19.03 17.92
C PRO A 158 14.79 -20.17 18.65
N ARG A 159 16.11 -20.03 18.74
CA ARG A 159 16.97 -20.94 19.52
C ARG A 159 16.61 -20.83 21.00
N LEU A 160 16.65 -21.92 21.76
CA LEU A 160 16.18 -21.84 23.15
C LEU A 160 16.89 -22.72 24.17
N GLY A 161 17.67 -23.72 23.77
CA GLY A 161 18.23 -24.67 24.72
C GLY A 161 19.69 -24.97 24.49
N ASP A 162 20.33 -25.56 25.49
CA ASP A 162 21.69 -26.09 25.37
C ASP A 162 21.71 -27.49 24.72
N GLN A 163 22.92 -28.02 24.55
CA GLN A 163 23.10 -29.40 24.05
C GLN A 163 22.44 -30.45 24.93
N SER A 164 22.31 -30.22 26.24
CA SER A 164 21.62 -31.15 27.13
C SER A 164 20.12 -31.21 26.81
N PHE A 165 19.50 -30.06 26.57
CA PHE A 165 18.11 -29.97 26.13
C PHE A 165 17.90 -30.59 24.75
N GLN A 166 18.82 -30.36 23.82
CA GLN A 166 18.79 -30.98 22.50
C GLN A 166 18.85 -32.52 22.60
N ARG A 167 19.76 -33.06 23.42
CA ARG A 167 19.85 -34.50 23.69
C ARG A 167 18.57 -35.03 24.31
N PHE A 168 17.96 -34.30 25.25
CA PHE A 168 16.69 -34.70 25.86
C PHE A 168 15.58 -34.86 24.82
N ILE A 169 15.37 -33.86 23.95
CA ILE A 169 14.36 -33.90 22.89
C ILE A 169 14.65 -35.03 21.91
N GLN A 170 15.91 -35.22 21.52
CA GLN A 170 16.29 -36.26 20.58
C GLN A 170 16.05 -37.68 21.13
N GLN A 171 16.23 -37.87 22.45
CA GLN A 171 15.97 -39.15 23.12
C GLN A 171 14.46 -39.45 23.27
N HIS A 172 13.65 -38.44 23.58
CA HIS A 172 12.23 -38.66 23.93
C HIS A 172 11.26 -38.46 22.76
N LEU A 173 11.61 -37.63 21.77
CA LEU A 173 10.78 -37.32 20.59
C LEU A 173 11.51 -37.63 19.26
N PRO A 174 12.17 -38.80 19.12
CA PRO A 174 12.89 -39.13 17.90
C PRO A 174 11.93 -39.19 16.70
N ASN A 175 12.28 -38.52 15.61
CA ASN A 175 11.50 -38.48 14.36
C ASN A 175 10.08 -37.88 14.48
N LYS A 176 9.76 -37.21 15.59
CA LYS A 176 8.46 -36.58 15.85
C LYS A 176 8.50 -35.06 15.86
N PHE A 177 9.69 -34.47 15.91
CA PHE A 177 9.89 -33.03 15.94
C PHE A 177 10.43 -32.53 14.61
N PHE A 178 9.67 -31.63 13.96
CA PHE A 178 10.08 -30.93 12.73
C PHE A 178 10.06 -29.42 12.95
N ARG A 179 11.19 -28.75 12.69
CA ARG A 179 11.28 -27.28 12.70
C ARG A 179 11.37 -26.78 11.26
N PHE A 180 10.60 -25.76 10.95
CA PHE A 180 10.53 -25.15 9.63
C PHE A 180 11.17 -23.76 9.68
N VAL A 181 12.09 -23.50 8.74
CA VAL A 181 12.87 -22.26 8.64
C VAL A 181 12.86 -21.79 7.18
N ASN A 182 12.75 -20.49 6.95
CA ASN A 182 12.96 -19.86 5.65
C ASN A 182 14.40 -19.28 5.58
N ASP A 183 15.01 -19.30 4.38
CA ASP A 183 16.40 -18.91 4.08
C ASP A 183 16.83 -17.59 4.73
N ASP A 184 15.93 -16.60 4.66
CA ASP A 184 16.13 -15.26 5.15
C ASP A 184 15.20 -14.96 6.34
N ASP A 185 15.00 -15.89 7.28
CA ASP A 185 14.33 -15.59 8.55
C ASP A 185 15.36 -15.28 9.65
N ILE A 186 15.28 -14.08 10.25
CA ILE A 186 16.19 -13.64 11.31
C ILE A 186 15.97 -14.36 12.65
N VAL A 187 14.73 -14.76 12.97
CA VAL A 187 14.37 -15.24 14.30
C VAL A 187 14.99 -16.60 14.64
N PRO A 188 15.08 -17.58 13.72
CA PRO A 188 15.84 -18.81 13.94
C PRO A 188 17.34 -18.61 14.16
N ARG A 189 17.90 -17.43 13.88
CA ARG A 189 19.33 -17.15 14.06
C ARG A 189 19.67 -16.60 15.45
N ILE A 190 18.67 -16.39 16.29
CA ILE A 190 18.79 -15.80 17.62
C ILE A 190 17.98 -16.59 18.67
N PRO A 191 18.18 -16.31 19.96
CA PRO A 191 19.35 -15.65 20.57
C PRO A 191 20.66 -16.42 20.31
N PRO A 192 21.81 -15.71 20.17
CA PRO A 192 23.13 -16.33 20.15
C PRO A 192 23.40 -17.15 21.42
N GLY A 193 24.18 -18.21 21.30
CA GLY A 193 24.56 -19.07 22.44
C GLY A 193 23.56 -20.17 22.80
N PHE A 194 22.44 -20.26 22.07
CA PHE A 194 21.46 -21.34 22.21
C PHE A 194 21.42 -22.20 20.95
N GLU A 195 20.91 -23.43 21.09
CA GLU A 195 20.76 -24.40 20.02
C GLU A 195 19.29 -24.68 19.69
N HIS A 196 19.09 -25.20 18.48
CA HIS A 196 17.80 -25.71 18.01
C HIS A 196 17.65 -27.20 18.34
N VAL A 197 16.39 -27.64 18.31
CA VAL A 197 16.01 -29.04 18.45
C VAL A 197 15.14 -29.50 17.27
N GLY A 198 15.02 -30.82 17.10
CA GLY A 198 14.21 -31.41 16.05
C GLY A 198 14.86 -31.41 14.66
N LYS A 199 14.17 -32.01 13.69
CA LYS A 199 14.67 -32.14 12.31
C LYS A 199 14.39 -30.88 11.50
N LEU A 200 15.39 -30.42 10.73
CA LEU A 200 15.27 -29.21 9.92
C LEU A 200 14.47 -29.50 8.66
N ILE A 201 13.52 -28.62 8.37
CA ILE A 201 12.93 -28.44 7.06
C ILE A 201 13.24 -27.00 6.65
N HIS A 202 14.22 -26.84 5.77
CA HIS A 202 14.65 -25.52 5.31
C HIS A 202 14.00 -25.18 3.97
N PHE A 203 13.39 -24.02 3.86
CA PHE A 203 12.84 -23.49 2.63
C PHE A 203 13.76 -22.43 2.05
N ASP A 204 14.07 -22.53 0.76
CA ASP A 204 14.77 -21.45 0.04
C ASP A 204 13.89 -20.20 -0.12
N ALA A 205 14.47 -19.10 -0.60
CA ALA A 205 13.73 -17.86 -0.91
C ALA A 205 12.54 -18.06 -1.89
N GLN A 206 12.46 -19.22 -2.55
CA GLN A 206 11.36 -19.59 -3.41
C GLN A 206 10.32 -20.45 -2.69
N GLY A 207 10.48 -20.88 -1.44
CA GLY A 207 9.54 -21.77 -0.72
C GLY A 207 9.75 -23.27 -1.01
N ARG A 208 10.87 -23.66 -1.64
CA ARG A 208 11.20 -25.06 -1.94
C ARG A 208 12.07 -25.64 -0.83
N VAL A 209 11.86 -26.92 -0.53
CA VAL A 209 12.69 -27.63 0.46
C VAL A 209 14.11 -27.77 -0.05
N GLN A 210 15.07 -27.15 0.64
CA GLN A 210 16.48 -27.37 0.39
C GLN A 210 16.85 -28.81 0.79
N LYS A 211 17.42 -29.56 -0.15
CA LYS A 211 17.92 -30.92 0.11
C LYS A 211 19.41 -30.84 0.43
N ALA A 212 19.85 -31.56 1.45
CA ALA A 212 21.26 -31.80 1.69
C ALA A 212 21.88 -32.51 0.48
N GLU A 213 22.96 -31.96 -0.06
CA GLU A 213 23.85 -32.68 -0.98
C GLU A 213 24.39 -33.95 -0.27
N PRO A 214 24.62 -35.06 -0.99
CA PRO A 214 25.17 -36.27 -0.37
C PRO A 214 26.51 -35.99 0.33
N GLY A 215 26.55 -36.11 1.66
CA GLY A 215 27.74 -35.88 2.48
C GLY A 215 27.80 -34.53 3.20
N VAL A 216 26.82 -33.64 2.98
CA VAL A 216 26.65 -32.36 3.70
C VAL A 216 25.71 -32.58 4.89
N GLU A 217 26.14 -32.22 6.10
CA GLU A 217 25.29 -32.36 7.29
C GLU A 217 24.16 -31.32 7.28
N ALA A 218 23.01 -31.63 7.87
CA ALA A 218 21.87 -30.69 7.93
C ALA A 218 22.22 -29.35 8.62
N ALA A 219 23.27 -29.33 9.45
CA ALA A 219 23.81 -28.13 10.08
C ALA A 219 24.55 -27.19 9.10
N GLU A 220 25.01 -27.69 7.96
CA GLU A 220 25.69 -26.89 6.92
C GLU A 220 24.71 -26.18 5.96
N ILE A 221 23.43 -26.54 6.02
CA ILE A 221 22.32 -25.92 5.26
C ILE A 221 21.68 -24.76 6.04
N GLU A 222 21.82 -24.77 7.36
CA GLU A 222 21.20 -23.79 8.23
C GLU A 222 22.05 -22.53 8.31
N THR A 223 21.42 -21.37 8.07
CA THR A 223 22.08 -20.07 8.22
C THR A 223 22.64 -19.93 9.64
N PRO A 224 23.93 -19.59 9.82
CA PRO A 224 24.57 -19.58 11.12
C PRO A 224 23.89 -18.58 12.08
N PRO A 225 23.93 -18.86 13.40
CA PRO A 225 23.43 -17.93 14.41
C PRO A 225 24.19 -16.60 14.31
N LEU A 226 23.55 -15.51 14.73
CA LEU A 226 24.29 -14.27 14.95
C LEU A 226 25.35 -14.48 16.03
N THR A 227 26.45 -13.75 15.94
CA THR A 227 27.35 -13.58 17.09
C THR A 227 26.69 -12.69 18.14
N GLU A 228 27.15 -12.78 19.39
CA GLU A 228 26.64 -11.87 20.43
C GLU A 228 26.88 -10.40 20.05
N THR A 229 28.01 -10.07 19.42
CA THR A 229 28.30 -8.70 18.97
C THR A 229 27.29 -8.22 17.91
N GLU A 230 27.03 -9.02 16.88
CA GLU A 230 26.05 -8.67 15.83
C GLU A 230 24.63 -8.55 16.42
N PHE A 231 24.27 -9.45 17.33
CA PHE A 231 22.98 -9.40 18.02
C PHE A 231 22.83 -8.12 18.86
N ARG A 232 23.84 -7.75 19.65
CA ARG A 232 23.82 -6.53 20.48
C ARG A 232 23.77 -5.26 19.63
N GLN A 233 24.47 -5.26 18.48
CA GLN A 233 24.41 -4.15 17.52
C GLN A 233 22.99 -4.02 16.95
N MET A 234 22.40 -5.12 16.48
CA MET A 234 21.02 -5.15 15.99
C MET A 234 20.04 -4.62 17.04
N GLN A 235 20.19 -5.03 18.32
CA GLN A 235 19.37 -4.50 19.41
C GLN A 235 19.54 -3.00 19.64
N ALA A 236 20.77 -2.48 19.56
CA ALA A 236 21.04 -1.06 19.73
C ALA A 236 20.41 -0.22 18.61
N GLU A 237 20.50 -0.70 17.37
CA GLU A 237 19.87 -0.08 16.20
C GLU A 237 18.34 -0.10 16.33
N MET A 238 17.73 -1.22 16.75
CA MET A 238 16.29 -1.31 17.01
C MET A 238 15.82 -0.38 18.13
N LYS A 239 16.58 -0.28 19.23
CA LYS A 239 16.27 0.66 20.34
C LYS A 239 16.35 2.12 19.89
N LEU A 240 17.27 2.45 19.00
CA LEU A 240 17.40 3.80 18.45
C LEU A 240 16.21 4.15 17.55
N VAL A 241 15.80 3.22 16.69
CA VAL A 241 14.60 3.38 15.85
C VAL A 241 13.37 3.57 16.74
N LYS A 242 13.23 2.76 17.80
CA LYS A 242 12.12 2.87 18.76
C LYS A 242 12.11 4.19 19.52
N ALA A 243 13.25 4.61 20.06
CA ALA A 243 13.36 5.90 20.75
C ALA A 243 13.00 7.07 19.83
N THR A 244 13.32 6.98 18.54
CA THR A 244 12.97 7.99 17.54
C THR A 244 11.45 8.02 17.28
N LEU A 245 10.81 6.85 17.19
CA LEU A 245 9.36 6.74 16.97
C LEU A 245 8.55 7.15 18.21
N ASP A 246 9.00 6.80 19.42
CA ASP A 246 8.34 7.16 20.69
C ASP A 246 8.34 8.69 20.92
N THR A 247 9.36 9.42 20.44
CA THR A 247 9.39 10.89 20.51
C THR A 247 8.38 11.62 19.61
N HIS A 248 7.77 10.93 18.65
CA HIS A 248 6.83 11.52 17.67
C HIS A 248 5.35 11.17 17.94
N GLY A 249 5.04 10.55 19.08
CA GLY A 249 3.68 10.17 19.51
C GLY A 249 3.38 8.70 19.22
N ALA A 250 2.76 8.02 20.18
CA ALA A 250 2.59 6.56 20.23
C ALA A 250 2.21 5.93 18.87
N VAL A 251 3.19 5.31 18.24
CA VAL A 251 3.07 4.58 16.98
C VAL A 251 2.60 3.16 17.30
N GLY A 252 1.58 2.66 16.59
CA GLY A 252 1.12 1.27 16.73
C GLY A 252 2.20 0.27 16.31
N THR A 253 2.14 -0.94 16.86
CA THR A 253 3.11 -2.03 16.64
C THR A 253 3.37 -2.35 15.17
N GLU A 254 2.36 -2.26 14.31
CA GLU A 254 2.49 -2.48 12.86
C GLU A 254 3.35 -1.42 12.16
N ALA A 255 3.28 -0.16 12.62
CA ALA A 255 4.08 0.91 12.04
C ALA A 255 5.54 0.86 12.53
N PHE A 256 5.81 0.30 13.71
CA PHE A 256 7.17 -0.05 14.13
C PHE A 256 7.76 -1.15 13.23
N ASP A 257 7.06 -2.28 13.08
CA ASP A 257 7.53 -3.40 12.27
C ASP A 257 7.69 -3.03 10.79
N ALA A 258 6.84 -2.14 10.26
CA ALA A 258 6.99 -1.56 8.91
C ALA A 258 8.16 -0.55 8.80
N SER A 259 8.48 0.19 9.87
CA SER A 259 9.58 1.16 9.88
C SER A 259 10.97 0.53 9.94
N VAL A 260 11.07 -0.70 10.49
CA VAL A 260 12.31 -1.50 10.47
C VAL A 260 12.41 -2.39 9.24
N GLU A 261 11.35 -2.49 8.43
CA GLU A 261 11.32 -3.23 7.17
C GLU A 261 12.31 -2.58 6.18
N GLY A 262 13.45 -3.24 5.95
CA GLY A 262 14.54 -2.74 5.09
C GLY A 262 15.75 -2.16 5.82
N LEU A 263 15.66 -1.88 7.13
CA LEU A 263 16.84 -1.64 7.99
C LEU A 263 17.51 -2.96 8.37
N PHE A 264 16.71 -3.98 8.61
CA PHE A 264 17.15 -5.36 8.78
C PHE A 264 16.56 -6.18 7.62
N PRO A 265 17.38 -6.75 6.73
CA PRO A 265 16.87 -7.83 5.86
C PRO A 265 16.26 -8.91 6.77
N SER A 266 15.32 -9.70 6.26
CA SER A 266 14.88 -10.96 6.89
C SER A 266 13.77 -10.92 7.96
N ILE A 267 13.13 -9.77 8.24
CA ILE A 267 11.95 -9.71 9.15
C ILE A 267 10.66 -10.14 8.43
N SER A 268 10.51 -9.82 7.14
CA SER A 268 9.31 -10.14 6.36
C SER A 268 9.12 -11.63 6.12
N ASP A 269 10.21 -12.39 6.01
CA ASP A 269 10.21 -13.84 5.83
C ASP A 269 9.86 -14.62 7.10
N HIS A 270 9.92 -13.94 8.26
CA HIS A 270 9.46 -14.46 9.54
C HIS A 270 7.92 -14.47 9.68
N ARG A 271 7.14 -14.00 8.70
CA ARG A 271 5.66 -14.05 8.82
C ARG A 271 5.15 -15.50 8.68
N ILE A 272 4.26 -15.94 9.59
CA ILE A 272 3.62 -17.28 9.55
C ILE A 272 2.95 -17.58 8.19
N ALA A 273 2.46 -16.54 7.52
CA ALA A 273 1.93 -16.60 6.16
C ALA A 273 2.91 -17.25 5.16
N ASN A 274 4.19 -16.87 5.19
CA ASN A 274 5.20 -17.42 4.29
C ASN A 274 5.47 -18.90 4.57
N TYR A 275 5.45 -19.31 5.84
CA TYR A 275 5.59 -20.71 6.22
C TYR A 275 4.40 -21.56 5.74
N ILE A 276 3.17 -21.07 5.94
CA ILE A 276 1.96 -21.74 5.44
C ILE A 276 2.04 -21.91 3.93
N ALA A 277 2.47 -20.86 3.24
CA ALA A 277 2.67 -20.87 1.80
C ALA A 277 3.64 -21.97 1.38
N ALA A 278 4.88 -21.94 1.88
CA ALA A 278 5.94 -22.91 1.57
C ALA A 278 5.48 -24.36 1.77
N ILE A 279 4.81 -24.64 2.90
CA ILE A 279 4.30 -25.97 3.24
C ILE A 279 3.16 -26.40 2.31
N ARG A 280 2.30 -25.46 1.90
CA ARG A 280 1.15 -25.74 1.02
C ARG A 280 1.63 -26.27 -0.33
N ARG A 281 2.68 -25.71 -0.94
CA ARG A 281 3.24 -26.25 -2.19
C ARG A 281 3.76 -27.67 -2.04
N GLN A 282 4.44 -27.97 -0.93
CA GLN A 282 4.92 -29.33 -0.72
C GLN A 282 3.78 -30.33 -0.55
N THR A 283 2.64 -29.88 -0.01
CA THR A 283 1.43 -30.71 0.15
C THR A 283 0.77 -31.03 -1.19
N LEU A 284 0.89 -30.14 -2.19
CA LEU A 284 0.25 -30.25 -3.50
C LEU A 284 1.13 -30.94 -4.57
N GLY A 285 2.41 -31.20 -4.28
CA GLY A 285 3.36 -31.87 -5.18
C GLY A 285 4.22 -30.91 -6.00
N ALA A 286 5.48 -31.29 -6.28
CA ALA A 286 6.55 -30.45 -6.85
C ALA A 286 6.42 -30.10 -8.35
N THR A 287 5.20 -30.11 -8.91
CA THR A 287 4.90 -29.65 -10.28
C THR A 287 4.35 -28.22 -10.31
N ILE A 288 4.47 -27.48 -9.22
CA ILE A 288 3.83 -26.16 -9.03
C ILE A 288 4.91 -25.09 -8.84
N ASP A 289 4.89 -24.11 -9.75
CA ASP A 289 5.82 -23.00 -9.89
C ASP A 289 5.83 -22.04 -8.68
N SER A 290 7.00 -21.43 -8.47
CA SER A 290 7.58 -21.00 -7.19
C SER A 290 7.03 -19.72 -6.56
N THR A 291 5.86 -19.31 -6.98
CA THR A 291 5.53 -17.89 -7.00
C THR A 291 4.03 -17.73 -6.67
N LEU A 292 3.25 -18.84 -6.64
CA LEU A 292 1.81 -18.94 -6.28
C LEU A 292 1.59 -18.81 -4.77
N GLU A 293 2.67 -18.86 -4.01
CA GLU A 293 2.65 -19.09 -2.57
C GLU A 293 2.34 -17.84 -1.74
N ARG A 294 2.79 -16.64 -2.16
CA ARG A 294 2.55 -15.42 -1.36
C ARG A 294 1.08 -14.95 -1.38
N ALA A 295 0.34 -15.18 -2.48
CA ALA A 295 -1.08 -14.78 -2.60
C ALA A 295 -2.05 -15.68 -1.81
N ASP A 296 -1.64 -16.92 -1.51
CA ASP A 296 -2.49 -17.95 -0.93
C ASP A 296 -2.42 -18.03 0.61
N ALA A 297 -1.53 -17.24 1.21
CA ALA A 297 -1.46 -17.07 2.66
C ALA A 297 -2.42 -15.98 3.16
N GLU A 298 -2.65 -14.92 2.36
CA GLU A 298 -3.69 -13.92 2.60
C GLU A 298 -5.10 -14.50 2.35
N SER A 299 -5.23 -15.50 1.45
CA SER A 299 -6.51 -16.18 1.19
C SER A 299 -7.02 -17.06 2.34
N VAL A 300 -6.17 -17.43 3.31
CA VAL A 300 -6.59 -18.14 4.53
C VAL A 300 -7.32 -17.17 5.48
N PHE A 301 -6.90 -15.91 5.56
CA PHE A 301 -7.61 -14.86 6.32
C PHE A 301 -8.93 -14.45 5.65
N ALA A 302 -8.97 -14.43 4.31
CA ALA A 302 -10.21 -14.18 3.57
C ALA A 302 -11.24 -15.31 3.72
N ASN A 303 -10.82 -16.59 3.65
CA ASN A 303 -11.74 -17.73 3.81
C ASN A 303 -12.28 -17.89 5.25
N LEU A 304 -11.58 -17.37 6.25
CA LEU A 304 -12.08 -17.25 7.62
C LEU A 304 -13.13 -16.14 7.78
N SER A 305 -13.04 -15.10 6.96
CA SER A 305 -13.96 -13.96 6.96
C SER A 305 -15.25 -14.23 6.17
N VAL A 306 -15.20 -15.13 5.18
CA VAL A 306 -16.32 -15.45 4.27
C VAL A 306 -17.39 -16.34 4.90
N GLU A 307 -17.06 -17.15 5.94
CA GLU A 307 -18.07 -17.97 6.65
C GLU A 307 -18.82 -17.22 7.77
N LEU A 308 -18.46 -15.97 8.07
CA LEU A 308 -19.13 -15.13 9.07
C LEU A 308 -20.32 -14.34 8.51
N ALA A 309 -20.57 -14.40 7.19
CA ALA A 309 -21.56 -13.58 6.51
C ALA A 309 -22.66 -14.42 5.83
N ALA A 310 -23.52 -15.10 6.62
CA ALA A 310 -24.90 -15.40 6.21
C ALA A 310 -25.83 -15.58 7.43
N PRO A 311 -27.10 -15.14 7.37
CA PRO A 311 -27.77 -14.51 8.50
C PRO A 311 -28.83 -15.41 9.17
N SER A 312 -28.96 -15.32 10.50
CA SER A 312 -30.28 -15.44 11.13
C SER A 312 -30.33 -14.85 12.55
N VAL A 313 -31.42 -14.14 12.79
CA VAL A 313 -32.00 -13.75 14.08
C VAL A 313 -31.45 -12.48 14.76
N LEU A 314 -32.12 -11.37 14.42
CA LEU A 314 -32.41 -10.26 15.35
C LEU A 314 -32.96 -10.82 16.67
N GLU A 315 -32.29 -10.54 17.80
CA GLU A 315 -32.85 -9.86 18.99
C GLU A 315 -31.95 -9.98 20.23
N SER A 316 -31.60 -8.79 20.77
CA SER A 316 -31.72 -8.43 22.20
C SER A 316 -30.50 -8.52 23.17
N PHE A 317 -30.29 -7.38 23.87
CA PHE A 317 -29.71 -7.14 25.22
C PHE A 317 -28.21 -7.45 25.45
N GLU A 318 -27.35 -6.44 25.64
CA GLU A 318 -27.04 -5.66 26.87
C GLU A 318 -25.89 -6.25 27.73
N ALA A 319 -25.05 -5.32 28.21
CA ALA A 319 -24.18 -5.36 29.39
C ALA A 319 -22.84 -6.15 29.35
N ALA A 320 -21.74 -5.39 29.25
CA ALA A 320 -20.54 -5.61 30.08
C ALA A 320 -20.76 -4.92 31.45
N PRO A 321 -20.06 -5.28 32.55
CA PRO A 321 -18.82 -4.51 32.85
C PRO A 321 -17.76 -5.15 33.80
N GLU A 322 -16.67 -4.38 33.98
CA GLU A 322 -15.65 -4.38 35.06
C GLU A 322 -14.42 -5.31 34.89
N ALA A 323 -13.17 -4.90 35.19
CA ALA A 323 -12.69 -3.89 36.12
C ALA A 323 -11.28 -3.34 35.76
N MET A 324 -11.08 -2.05 36.06
CA MET A 324 -9.80 -1.32 36.22
C MET A 324 -9.22 -1.57 37.63
N LYS A 325 -7.90 -1.76 37.77
CA LYS A 325 -7.07 -1.47 38.97
C LYS A 325 -5.62 -1.29 38.49
N SER A 326 -4.75 -0.39 38.94
CA SER A 326 -4.79 0.65 39.98
C SER A 326 -3.45 1.42 39.96
N ILE A 327 -3.50 2.75 40.07
CA ILE A 327 -2.77 3.61 41.03
C ILE A 327 -1.23 3.48 41.13
N SER A 328 -0.48 4.56 40.84
CA SER A 328 0.12 5.42 41.89
C SER A 328 0.82 6.68 41.35
N ARG A 329 0.61 7.80 42.06
CA ARG A 329 1.19 9.13 41.84
C ARG A 329 2.33 9.41 42.84
N GLY A 330 3.33 10.17 42.39
CA GLY A 330 3.98 11.27 43.14
C GLY A 330 5.49 11.11 43.45
N PRO A 331 6.25 12.19 43.78
CA PRO A 331 5.88 13.62 43.87
C PRO A 331 6.81 14.61 43.10
N SER A 332 6.38 15.88 43.08
CA SER A 332 6.85 17.05 42.34
C SER A 332 8.00 17.88 42.98
N SER A 333 8.73 18.68 42.18
CA SER A 333 8.93 20.16 42.31
C SER A 333 10.04 20.63 41.32
N ALA A 334 10.07 21.83 40.70
CA ALA A 334 9.59 23.14 41.12
C ALA A 334 9.27 24.14 39.97
N ARG A 335 8.09 24.75 40.10
CA ARG A 335 7.53 26.09 39.74
C ARG A 335 8.23 27.07 38.78
N LYS A 336 7.40 27.62 37.87
CA LYS A 336 7.18 29.08 37.70
C LYS A 336 5.67 29.40 37.61
N ALA A 337 5.30 30.62 38.03
CA ALA A 337 3.99 31.08 38.50
C ALA A 337 2.85 31.12 37.44
N PRO A 338 1.57 30.97 37.85
CA PRO A 338 0.44 31.15 36.94
C PRO A 338 -0.04 32.62 36.89
N GLN A 339 -0.14 33.13 35.67
CA GLN A 339 -0.94 34.29 35.29
C GLN A 339 -2.44 34.00 35.45
N LYS A 340 -3.27 35.05 35.53
CA LYS A 340 -4.75 34.98 35.55
C LYS A 340 -5.28 34.08 34.41
N PRO A 341 -6.34 33.27 34.64
CA PRO A 341 -6.89 32.40 33.60
C PRO A 341 -7.53 33.22 32.47
N SER A 342 -7.16 32.91 31.22
CA SER A 342 -7.79 33.38 29.99
C SER A 342 -9.21 32.80 29.87
N SER A 343 -10.12 33.57 29.27
CA SER A 343 -11.47 33.15 28.86
C SER A 343 -11.43 32.24 27.63
N GLU A 344 -10.48 31.33 27.60
CA GLU A 344 -10.14 30.51 26.45
C GLU A 344 -11.09 29.29 26.41
N LEU A 345 -11.78 29.15 25.28
CA LEU A 345 -12.72 28.05 25.04
C LEU A 345 -12.01 26.98 24.20
N PHE A 346 -12.07 25.75 24.68
CA PHE A 346 -11.49 24.55 24.08
C PHE A 346 -12.56 23.82 23.28
N PRO A 347 -12.34 23.56 21.99
CA PRO A 347 -13.20 22.65 21.23
C PRO A 347 -12.94 21.21 21.67
N VAL A 348 -14.00 20.47 21.97
CA VAL A 348 -13.92 19.10 22.49
C VAL A 348 -14.93 18.18 21.83
N LEU A 349 -14.59 16.90 21.79
CA LEU A 349 -15.48 15.79 21.52
C LEU A 349 -15.74 15.06 22.83
N ILE A 350 -17.02 14.83 23.11
CA ILE A 350 -17.49 14.25 24.36
C ILE A 350 -18.17 12.93 24.01
N ARG A 351 -17.73 11.85 24.62
CA ARG A 351 -18.42 10.56 24.57
C ARG A 351 -19.22 10.38 25.86
N LEU A 352 -20.44 9.91 25.77
CA LEU A 352 -21.44 9.89 26.83
C LEU A 352 -21.85 8.44 27.13
N ARG A 353 -22.21 8.17 28.39
CA ARG A 353 -22.78 6.88 28.82
C ARG A 353 -24.27 6.78 28.46
N ASP A 354 -24.95 7.91 28.36
CA ASP A 354 -26.37 8.02 28.09
C ASP A 354 -26.62 9.13 27.06
N GLU A 355 -27.39 8.81 26.02
CA GLU A 355 -27.74 9.74 24.94
C GLU A 355 -28.65 10.88 25.43
N ASN A 356 -29.28 10.72 26.60
CA ASN A 356 -30.11 11.74 27.27
C ASN A 356 -29.32 12.68 28.19
N TRP A 357 -27.99 12.59 28.24
CA TRP A 357 -27.16 13.45 29.06
C TRP A 357 -27.36 14.94 28.71
N SER A 358 -27.56 15.79 29.71
CA SER A 358 -27.68 17.24 29.56
C SER A 358 -26.35 17.92 29.89
N ALA A 359 -25.86 18.75 28.98
CA ALA A 359 -24.58 19.44 29.16
C ALA A 359 -24.64 20.50 30.27
N PRO A 360 -23.57 20.66 31.08
CA PRO A 360 -23.44 21.79 32.00
C PRO A 360 -23.45 23.13 31.26
N GLU A 361 -23.89 24.21 31.92
CA GLU A 361 -24.01 25.55 31.31
C GLU A 361 -22.69 26.10 30.75
N THR A 362 -21.54 25.62 31.24
CA THR A 362 -20.20 26.01 30.77
C THR A 362 -19.74 25.23 29.53
N VAL A 363 -20.58 24.35 28.97
CA VAL A 363 -20.30 23.49 27.83
C VAL A 363 -21.32 23.77 26.73
N ASP A 364 -20.87 24.43 25.67
CA ASP A 364 -21.72 24.78 24.53
C ASP A 364 -21.70 23.65 23.51
N ILE A 365 -22.80 22.90 23.39
CA ILE A 365 -22.92 21.75 22.49
C ILE A 365 -23.18 22.22 21.07
N HIS A 366 -22.29 21.85 20.15
CA HIS A 366 -22.43 22.15 18.72
C HIS A 366 -23.21 21.08 17.96
N SER A 367 -22.96 19.80 18.21
CA SER A 367 -23.65 18.70 17.51
C SER A 367 -23.70 17.45 18.38
N ARG A 368 -24.75 16.63 18.22
CA ARG A 368 -24.86 15.34 18.92
C ARG A 368 -25.26 14.24 17.94
N ILE A 369 -24.60 13.09 18.06
CA ILE A 369 -24.87 11.86 17.29
C ILE A 369 -24.80 10.69 18.27
N GLY A 370 -25.95 10.15 18.65
CA GLY A 370 -26.06 9.11 19.67
C GLY A 370 -25.34 9.50 20.97
N ALA A 371 -24.47 8.61 21.45
CA ALA A 371 -23.62 8.80 22.62
C ALA A 371 -22.43 9.77 22.42
N PHE A 372 -22.38 10.55 21.36
CA PHE A 372 -21.27 11.47 21.07
C PHE A 372 -21.78 12.90 20.89
N ALA A 373 -21.07 13.86 21.46
CA ALA A 373 -21.34 15.29 21.29
C ALA A 373 -20.06 16.05 20.93
N SER A 374 -20.14 17.02 20.02
CA SER A 374 -19.10 18.04 19.84
C SER A 374 -19.49 19.29 20.61
N ALA A 375 -18.52 19.97 21.22
CA ALA A 375 -18.77 21.12 22.07
C ALA A 375 -17.59 22.11 22.08
N GLN A 376 -17.83 23.30 22.62
CA GLN A 376 -16.80 24.21 23.10
C GLN A 376 -16.99 24.49 24.59
N THR A 377 -15.90 24.56 25.35
CA THR A 377 -15.98 24.74 26.80
C THR A 377 -14.74 25.39 27.38
N SER A 378 -14.83 26.07 28.53
CA SER A 378 -13.67 26.65 29.22
C SER A 378 -12.89 25.58 30.01
N LEU A 379 -11.74 25.94 30.61
CA LEU A 379 -11.06 25.06 31.59
C LEU A 379 -11.97 24.62 32.74
N GLU A 380 -12.90 25.49 33.14
CA GLU A 380 -13.90 25.17 34.18
C GLU A 380 -14.89 24.13 33.68
N GLY A 381 -15.40 24.28 32.45
CA GLY A 381 -16.32 23.31 31.89
C GLY A 381 -15.65 21.99 31.50
N LEU A 382 -14.37 21.99 31.12
CA LEU A 382 -13.56 20.77 31.04
C LEU A 382 -13.54 20.02 32.37
N ALA A 383 -13.27 20.73 33.47
CA ALA A 383 -13.29 20.13 34.80
C ALA A 383 -14.69 19.61 35.19
N GLN A 384 -15.77 20.28 34.78
CA GLN A 384 -17.12 19.80 35.01
C GLN A 384 -17.41 18.53 34.21
N LEU A 385 -17.02 18.49 32.94
CA LEU A 385 -17.15 17.31 32.08
C LEU A 385 -16.33 16.13 32.62
N GLU A 386 -15.10 16.35 33.09
CA GLU A 386 -14.25 15.30 33.65
C GLU A 386 -14.85 14.67 34.92
N ASN A 387 -15.62 15.46 35.67
CA ASN A 387 -16.27 15.03 36.90
C ASN A 387 -17.73 14.58 36.68
N ASP A 388 -18.26 14.68 35.47
CA ASP A 388 -19.61 14.28 35.15
C ASP A 388 -19.65 12.74 34.99
N PRO A 389 -20.42 12.02 35.84
CA PRO A 389 -20.44 10.55 35.82
C PRO A 389 -21.01 9.97 34.52
N LEU A 390 -21.74 10.77 33.74
CA LEU A 390 -22.33 10.38 32.47
C LEU A 390 -21.41 10.67 31.27
N VAL A 391 -20.29 11.35 31.46
CA VAL A 391 -19.24 11.55 30.44
C VAL A 391 -18.25 10.38 30.51
N ILE A 392 -18.04 9.68 29.40
CA ILE A 392 -17.08 8.57 29.26
C ILE A 392 -15.68 9.09 28.98
N SER A 393 -15.56 10.02 28.04
CA SER A 393 -14.28 10.57 27.62
C SER A 393 -14.48 11.94 26.98
N ILE A 394 -13.47 12.79 27.15
CA ILE A 394 -13.38 14.10 26.52
C ILE A 394 -12.08 14.09 25.72
N GLU A 395 -12.18 14.30 24.41
CA GLU A 395 -11.03 14.47 23.52
C GLU A 395 -10.98 15.93 23.08
N ALA A 396 -9.83 16.59 23.22
CA ALA A 396 -9.64 17.90 22.62
C ALA A 396 -9.71 17.76 21.09
N SER A 397 -10.44 18.65 20.42
CA SER A 397 -10.45 18.69 18.96
C SER A 397 -9.04 18.95 18.45
N ARG A 398 -8.60 18.17 17.46
CA ARG A 398 -7.23 18.25 16.94
C ARG A 398 -7.09 19.47 16.03
N GLU A 399 -6.01 20.23 16.21
CA GLU A 399 -5.64 21.27 15.25
C GLU A 399 -5.30 20.66 13.89
N ALA A 400 -5.74 21.30 12.80
CA ALA A 400 -5.21 21.00 11.48
C ALA A 400 -3.72 21.36 11.46
N GLY A 401 -2.85 20.35 11.31
CA GLY A 401 -1.39 20.53 11.27
C GLY A 401 -0.91 21.58 10.27
N LYS A 402 0.25 22.18 10.59
CA LYS A 402 0.96 23.25 9.86
C LYS A 402 1.04 23.00 8.34
N PRO A 403 1.08 24.05 7.51
CA PRO A 403 1.09 23.90 6.05
C PRO A 403 2.38 23.27 5.51
N GLU A 404 2.29 22.03 4.99
CA GLU A 404 3.43 21.19 4.60
C GLU A 404 4.19 21.63 3.34
N LEU A 405 3.70 22.52 2.46
CA LEU A 405 4.53 22.98 1.31
C LEU A 405 5.73 23.81 1.77
N ALA A 406 5.57 24.55 2.86
CA ALA A 406 6.67 25.24 3.54
C ALA A 406 7.67 24.26 4.18
N ALA A 407 7.33 22.96 4.28
CA ALA A 407 8.23 21.89 4.71
C ALA A 407 8.73 21.04 3.54
N SER A 408 7.91 20.79 2.51
CA SER A 408 8.21 19.88 1.40
C SER A 408 9.22 20.45 0.41
N VAL A 409 9.13 21.74 0.06
CA VAL A 409 10.10 22.41 -0.83
C VAL A 409 11.48 22.47 -0.15
N PRO A 410 11.60 22.86 1.14
CA PRO A 410 12.86 22.73 1.86
C PRO A 410 13.34 21.29 2.03
N PHE A 411 12.43 20.35 2.29
CA PHE A 411 12.78 18.93 2.41
C PHE A 411 13.50 18.44 1.17
N VAL A 412 12.98 18.71 -0.03
CA VAL A 412 13.61 18.33 -1.30
C VAL A 412 14.78 19.23 -1.71
N GLY A 413 15.11 20.28 -0.95
CA GLY A 413 16.19 21.23 -1.26
C GLY A 413 15.87 22.23 -2.39
N GLY A 414 14.59 22.43 -2.71
CA GLY A 414 14.19 23.40 -3.73
C GLY A 414 14.50 24.85 -3.32
N ASP A 415 14.33 25.18 -2.04
CA ASP A 415 14.61 26.52 -1.51
C ASP A 415 16.10 26.87 -1.53
N VAL A 416 16.98 25.86 -1.49
CA VAL A 416 18.43 26.03 -1.66
C VAL A 416 18.76 26.48 -3.08
N VAL A 417 18.07 25.92 -4.10
CA VAL A 417 18.24 26.31 -5.50
C VAL A 417 17.78 27.76 -5.75
N HIS A 418 16.74 28.22 -5.03
CA HIS A 418 16.20 29.58 -5.17
C HIS A 418 17.06 30.70 -4.57
N ARG A 419 18.06 30.36 -3.73
CA ARG A 419 18.81 31.30 -2.91
C ARG A 419 20.30 31.33 -3.31
N PRO A 420 21.06 32.36 -2.89
CA PRO A 420 22.50 32.38 -3.08
C PRO A 420 23.16 31.10 -2.55
N PRO A 421 24.12 30.49 -3.29
CA PRO A 421 24.79 31.04 -4.48
C PRO A 421 24.16 30.63 -5.83
N ILE A 422 23.01 29.95 -5.88
CA ILE A 422 22.43 29.43 -7.13
C ILE A 422 21.45 30.43 -7.77
N GLU A 423 20.50 30.94 -7.00
CA GLU A 423 19.51 31.95 -7.43
C GLU A 423 18.67 31.58 -8.68
N GLU A 424 18.46 30.29 -8.96
CA GLU A 424 17.67 29.84 -10.11
C GLU A 424 16.19 29.64 -9.73
N LYS A 425 15.27 30.17 -10.54
CA LYS A 425 13.81 30.15 -10.28
C LYS A 425 12.96 29.70 -11.46
N GLY A 426 13.56 29.39 -12.60
CA GLY A 426 12.88 28.76 -13.73
C GLY A 426 12.41 29.69 -14.86
N ASP A 427 12.75 30.99 -14.84
CA ASP A 427 12.30 32.02 -15.81
C ASP A 427 12.60 31.72 -17.30
N ALA A 428 13.58 30.85 -17.57
CA ALA A 428 13.95 30.38 -18.90
C ALA A 428 13.47 28.95 -19.22
N ALA A 429 12.43 28.48 -18.55
CA ALA A 429 11.77 27.20 -18.81
C ALA A 429 10.24 27.29 -18.73
N ILE A 430 9.57 26.22 -19.19
CA ILE A 430 8.13 26.05 -19.11
C ILE A 430 7.79 24.86 -18.21
N VAL A 431 6.77 25.02 -17.37
CA VAL A 431 6.04 23.90 -16.75
C VAL A 431 4.73 23.71 -17.51
N GLY A 432 4.59 22.55 -18.14
CA GLY A 432 3.34 22.11 -18.77
C GLY A 432 2.46 21.39 -17.75
N VAL A 433 1.16 21.70 -17.69
CA VAL A 433 0.20 21.05 -16.79
C VAL A 433 -0.93 20.47 -17.61
N VAL A 434 -1.06 19.15 -17.64
CA VAL A 434 -2.22 18.45 -18.21
C VAL A 434 -3.05 17.91 -17.06
N ASP A 435 -4.14 18.60 -16.75
CA ASP A 435 -4.98 18.35 -15.56
C ASP A 435 -6.41 18.85 -15.79
N ALA A 436 -7.36 18.63 -14.88
CA ALA A 436 -8.77 18.98 -15.08
C ALA A 436 -9.05 20.50 -15.16
N GLY A 437 -8.07 21.35 -14.85
CA GLY A 437 -8.08 22.79 -15.07
C GLY A 437 -7.27 23.57 -14.03
N VAL A 438 -6.96 24.83 -14.32
CA VAL A 438 -6.23 25.74 -13.42
C VAL A 438 -7.02 27.03 -13.28
N ASP A 439 -7.15 27.53 -12.06
CA ASP A 439 -7.68 28.86 -11.79
C ASP A 439 -6.70 29.91 -12.30
N VAL A 440 -6.99 30.48 -13.47
CA VAL A 440 -6.11 31.43 -14.15
C VAL A 440 -6.02 32.77 -13.42
N LEU A 441 -6.92 33.03 -12.47
CA LEU A 441 -6.94 34.27 -11.70
C LEU A 441 -6.10 34.20 -10.45
N HIS A 442 -5.75 33.00 -9.98
CA HIS A 442 -4.98 32.83 -8.76
C HIS A 442 -3.64 33.57 -8.85
N GLU A 443 -3.34 34.41 -7.85
CA GLU A 443 -2.23 35.35 -7.90
C GLU A 443 -0.86 34.68 -7.96
N ALA A 444 -0.77 33.45 -7.46
CA ALA A 444 0.42 32.60 -7.57
C ALA A 444 0.89 32.42 -9.02
N PHE A 445 0.03 32.54 -10.03
CA PHE A 445 0.39 32.36 -11.45
C PHE A 445 0.66 33.67 -12.19
N ARG A 446 0.78 34.77 -11.46
CA ARG A 446 1.17 36.07 -12.01
C ARG A 446 2.68 36.26 -11.93
N ASP A 447 3.23 37.16 -12.74
CA ASP A 447 4.62 37.60 -12.65
C ASP A 447 4.75 38.77 -11.65
N ALA A 448 5.97 39.30 -11.50
CA ALA A 448 6.22 40.43 -10.61
C ALA A 448 5.51 41.74 -11.03
N ALA A 449 5.08 41.84 -12.29
CA ALA A 449 4.30 42.96 -12.81
C ALA A 449 2.78 42.74 -12.70
N GLY A 450 2.35 41.61 -12.12
CA GLY A 450 0.94 41.23 -11.98
C GLY A 450 0.31 40.67 -13.26
N LYS A 451 1.11 40.34 -14.28
CA LYS A 451 0.67 39.75 -15.56
C LYS A 451 0.68 38.24 -15.50
N SER A 452 -0.11 37.59 -16.35
CA SER A 452 -0.18 36.13 -16.38
C SER A 452 1.16 35.48 -16.78
N ARG A 453 1.64 34.50 -16.00
CA ARG A 453 2.68 33.55 -16.44
C ARG A 453 2.12 32.35 -17.20
N ILE A 454 0.80 32.16 -17.17
CA ILE A 454 0.11 31.21 -18.04
C ILE A 454 0.09 31.83 -19.44
N ILE A 455 0.94 31.32 -20.32
CA ILE A 455 1.10 31.86 -21.68
C ILE A 455 0.10 31.28 -22.66
N ALA A 456 -0.38 30.06 -22.37
CA ALA A 456 -1.44 29.40 -23.11
C ALA A 456 -2.23 28.46 -22.19
N TYR A 457 -3.55 28.48 -22.31
CA TYR A 457 -4.47 27.55 -21.66
C TYR A 457 -5.39 26.96 -22.71
N TRP A 458 -5.30 25.65 -22.98
CA TRP A 458 -6.22 24.98 -23.88
C TRP A 458 -7.30 24.22 -23.11
N ASP A 459 -8.54 24.70 -23.14
CA ASP A 459 -9.70 23.94 -22.68
C ASP A 459 -10.26 23.10 -23.82
N GLN A 460 -10.00 21.79 -23.82
CA GLN A 460 -10.51 20.87 -24.84
C GLN A 460 -12.04 20.71 -24.81
N ARG A 461 -12.67 21.10 -23.69
CA ARG A 461 -14.12 21.02 -23.46
C ARG A 461 -14.84 22.29 -23.91
N GLY A 462 -14.08 23.37 -24.11
CA GLY A 462 -14.59 24.68 -24.48
C GLY A 462 -15.12 24.74 -25.91
N SER A 463 -15.97 25.73 -26.18
CA SER A 463 -16.44 26.07 -27.53
C SER A 463 -16.57 27.59 -27.68
N GLY A 464 -16.65 28.07 -28.93
CA GLY A 464 -16.94 29.49 -29.22
C GLY A 464 -15.74 30.45 -29.19
N GLY A 465 -14.52 29.94 -29.01
CA GLY A 465 -13.27 30.73 -29.07
C GLY A 465 -12.27 30.16 -30.09
N PRO A 466 -11.06 30.74 -30.20
CA PRO A 466 -10.05 30.25 -31.13
C PRO A 466 -9.57 28.85 -30.75
N THR A 467 -9.60 27.94 -31.72
CA THR A 467 -9.07 26.57 -31.58
C THR A 467 -7.55 26.58 -31.71
N PRO A 468 -6.84 25.52 -31.28
CA PRO A 468 -5.42 25.40 -31.55
C PRO A 468 -5.05 25.53 -33.04
N LYS A 469 -5.86 24.96 -33.94
CA LYS A 469 -5.70 25.14 -35.40
C LYS A 469 -5.80 26.60 -35.83
N ALA A 470 -6.70 27.38 -35.25
CA ALA A 470 -6.83 28.80 -35.57
C ALA A 470 -5.57 29.60 -35.18
N LEU A 471 -4.88 29.21 -34.10
CA LEU A 471 -3.69 29.91 -33.59
C LEU A 471 -2.37 29.39 -34.16
N LEU A 472 -2.27 28.08 -34.39
CA LEU A 472 -1.05 27.42 -34.86
C LEU A 472 -1.07 27.10 -36.37
N GLY A 473 -2.20 27.33 -37.04
CA GLY A 473 -2.36 27.10 -38.47
C GLY A 473 -2.15 25.64 -38.87
N GLY A 474 -1.49 25.41 -40.02
CA GLY A 474 -1.22 24.06 -40.54
C GLY A 474 -0.31 23.19 -39.67
N LEU A 475 0.24 23.71 -38.57
CA LEU A 475 1.07 22.95 -37.64
C LEU A 475 0.24 22.04 -36.72
N PHE A 476 -1.05 22.36 -36.50
CA PHE A 476 -1.95 21.58 -35.64
C PHE A 476 -3.35 21.54 -36.23
N THR A 477 -3.84 20.35 -36.55
CA THR A 477 -5.06 20.18 -37.36
C THR A 477 -6.35 20.14 -36.54
N GLN A 478 -6.26 20.04 -35.20
CA GLN A 478 -7.45 19.91 -34.36
C GLN A 478 -8.20 21.23 -34.24
N ASP A 479 -9.48 21.19 -34.60
CA ASP A 479 -10.37 22.34 -34.69
C ASP A 479 -11.47 22.30 -33.62
N TYR A 480 -11.07 22.00 -32.38
CA TYR A 480 -11.97 21.92 -31.24
C TYR A 480 -11.32 22.51 -29.98
N GLY A 481 -12.13 22.72 -28.95
CA GLY A 481 -11.69 23.38 -27.72
C GLY A 481 -11.47 24.88 -27.91
N VAL A 482 -11.02 25.54 -26.84
CA VAL A 482 -10.70 26.98 -26.85
C VAL A 482 -9.34 27.20 -26.21
N VAL A 483 -8.50 27.97 -26.89
CA VAL A 483 -7.20 28.41 -26.36
C VAL A 483 -7.31 29.84 -25.85
N TYR A 484 -6.98 30.05 -24.58
CA TYR A 484 -6.82 31.37 -23.98
C TYR A 484 -5.34 31.73 -23.92
N THR A 485 -5.00 32.88 -24.50
CA THR A 485 -3.63 33.43 -24.50
C THR A 485 -3.34 34.20 -23.21
N ALA A 486 -2.07 34.53 -22.95
CA ALA A 486 -1.70 35.45 -21.87
C ALA A 486 -2.52 36.74 -21.89
N ALA A 487 -2.74 37.33 -23.07
CA ALA A 487 -3.51 38.57 -23.21
C ALA A 487 -4.99 38.38 -22.85
N ASN A 488 -5.59 37.21 -23.13
CA ASN A 488 -6.94 36.92 -22.68
C ASN A 488 -6.99 36.85 -21.15
N ILE A 489 -6.03 36.16 -20.54
CA ILE A 489 -5.95 35.98 -19.09
C ILE A 489 -5.69 37.31 -18.39
N ASP A 490 -4.81 38.15 -18.92
CA ASP A 490 -4.55 39.50 -18.41
C ASP A 490 -5.82 40.36 -18.40
N ASN A 491 -6.67 40.24 -19.43
CA ASN A 491 -7.95 40.95 -19.47
C ASN A 491 -8.93 40.43 -18.41
N PHE A 492 -8.86 39.13 -18.05
CA PHE A 492 -9.64 38.59 -16.94
C PHE A 492 -9.11 39.10 -15.60
N ILE A 493 -7.78 39.09 -15.42
CA ILE A 493 -7.11 39.61 -14.22
C ILE A 493 -7.44 41.08 -13.99
N SER A 494 -7.44 41.91 -15.04
CA SER A 494 -7.75 43.33 -14.93
C SER A 494 -9.25 43.63 -14.81
N GLY A 495 -10.12 42.62 -14.88
CA GLY A 495 -11.57 42.79 -14.93
C GLY A 495 -12.11 43.42 -16.23
N ALA A 496 -11.29 43.50 -17.28
CA ALA A 496 -11.72 44.01 -18.58
C ALA A 496 -12.66 43.04 -19.30
N LEU A 497 -12.52 41.73 -19.02
CA LEU A 497 -13.42 40.67 -19.47
C LEU A 497 -13.78 39.76 -18.30
N ALA A 498 -14.99 39.20 -18.34
CA ALA A 498 -15.37 38.15 -17.40
C ALA A 498 -14.74 36.81 -17.81
N PRO A 499 -14.03 36.10 -16.91
CA PRO A 499 -13.50 34.78 -17.20
C PRO A 499 -14.63 33.75 -17.31
N PRO A 500 -14.57 32.81 -18.27
CA PRO A 500 -15.45 31.65 -18.31
C PRO A 500 -15.36 30.81 -17.03
N SER A 501 -16.48 30.21 -16.61
CA SER A 501 -16.54 29.43 -15.36
C SER A 501 -15.51 28.29 -15.30
N ALA A 502 -15.21 27.68 -16.44
CA ALA A 502 -14.23 26.60 -16.57
C ALA A 502 -12.78 27.02 -16.29
N LEU A 503 -12.49 28.33 -16.24
CA LEU A 503 -11.16 28.88 -15.93
C LEU A 503 -10.98 29.26 -14.45
N HIS A 504 -11.98 29.04 -13.60
CA HIS A 504 -11.86 29.17 -12.14
C HIS A 504 -11.39 27.89 -11.45
N GLY A 505 -10.99 26.87 -12.21
CA GLY A 505 -10.61 25.55 -11.70
C GLY A 505 -11.65 24.47 -11.99
N ASP A 506 -11.40 23.26 -11.46
CA ASP A 506 -12.25 22.08 -11.66
C ASP A 506 -13.20 21.82 -10.47
N ALA A 507 -14.14 20.89 -10.67
CA ALA A 507 -15.07 20.44 -9.62
C ALA A 507 -14.40 19.59 -8.51
N ARG A 508 -13.12 19.23 -8.65
CA ARG A 508 -12.34 18.44 -7.67
C ARG A 508 -11.53 19.35 -6.76
N LEU A 509 -12.17 20.40 -6.23
CA LEU A 509 -11.56 21.39 -5.33
C LEU A 509 -10.37 22.16 -5.94
N GLY A 510 -10.22 22.17 -7.28
CA GLY A 510 -9.12 22.84 -7.95
C GLY A 510 -7.85 22.00 -8.04
N HIS A 511 -7.96 20.70 -8.30
CA HIS A 511 -6.84 19.76 -8.35
C HIS A 511 -5.68 20.29 -9.23
N GLY A 512 -5.96 20.70 -10.47
CA GLY A 512 -4.91 21.22 -11.35
C GLY A 512 -4.30 22.55 -10.89
N THR A 513 -5.05 23.38 -10.15
CA THR A 513 -4.55 24.63 -9.55
C THR A 513 -3.53 24.32 -8.45
N HIS A 514 -3.84 23.35 -7.61
CA HIS A 514 -2.94 22.87 -6.56
C HIS A 514 -1.65 22.30 -7.17
N VAL A 515 -1.78 21.40 -8.15
CA VAL A 515 -0.65 20.80 -8.91
C VAL A 515 0.24 21.87 -9.55
N ALA A 516 -0.35 22.81 -10.29
CA ALA A 516 0.38 23.87 -10.97
C ALA A 516 1.14 24.76 -9.97
N SER A 517 0.56 25.02 -8.80
CA SER A 517 1.20 25.85 -7.78
C SER A 517 2.38 25.17 -7.09
N ILE A 518 2.34 23.85 -6.88
CA ILE A 518 3.51 23.11 -6.36
C ILE A 518 4.66 23.19 -7.36
N ALA A 519 4.37 23.00 -8.66
CA ALA A 519 5.41 23.00 -9.68
C ALA A 519 5.97 24.40 -9.97
N ALA A 520 5.11 25.42 -10.03
CA ALA A 520 5.49 26.73 -10.56
C ALA A 520 4.79 27.93 -9.90
N GLY A 521 4.10 27.79 -8.78
CA GLY A 521 3.43 28.89 -8.09
C GLY A 521 4.42 29.87 -7.45
N ARG A 522 4.13 31.18 -7.51
CA ARG A 522 4.84 32.19 -6.72
C ARG A 522 4.23 32.33 -5.34
N ALA A 523 5.06 32.72 -4.39
CA ALA A 523 4.63 33.08 -3.06
C ALA A 523 3.61 34.23 -3.11
N VAL A 524 2.47 34.03 -2.45
CA VAL A 524 1.42 35.04 -2.29
C VAL A 524 0.65 34.79 -1.01
N GLY A 525 0.42 35.85 -0.22
CA GLY A 525 -0.22 35.71 1.09
C GLY A 525 0.53 34.69 1.97
N THR A 526 -0.13 33.59 2.33
CA THR A 526 0.45 32.48 3.10
C THR A 526 0.98 31.33 2.24
N LEU A 527 0.80 31.38 0.92
CA LEU A 527 1.35 30.39 -0.01
C LEU A 527 2.85 30.65 -0.20
N PRO A 528 3.75 29.68 0.05
CA PRO A 528 5.16 29.81 -0.29
C PRO A 528 5.41 29.63 -1.80
N ASP A 529 6.63 29.91 -2.26
CA ASP A 529 7.04 29.56 -3.62
C ASP A 529 6.95 28.05 -3.84
N GLY A 530 6.44 27.65 -5.00
CA GLY A 530 6.59 26.30 -5.54
C GLY A 530 8.01 26.06 -6.05
N MET A 531 8.22 24.96 -6.75
CA MET A 531 9.56 24.55 -7.20
C MET A 531 10.19 25.47 -8.25
N ALA A 532 9.45 25.91 -9.26
CA ALA A 532 9.94 26.81 -10.32
C ALA A 532 9.07 28.08 -10.40
N PRO A 533 9.14 28.97 -9.40
CA PRO A 533 8.19 30.07 -9.23
C PRO A 533 8.25 31.13 -10.34
N GLU A 534 9.28 31.11 -11.20
CA GLU A 534 9.40 32.06 -12.32
C GLU A 534 9.19 31.42 -13.69
N ALA A 535 8.98 30.09 -13.74
CA ALA A 535 8.69 29.41 -14.99
C ALA A 535 7.41 29.93 -15.65
N LYS A 536 7.42 29.94 -16.99
CA LYS A 536 6.19 30.11 -17.77
C LYS A 536 5.34 28.86 -17.65
N ILE A 537 4.02 29.00 -17.78
CA ILE A 537 3.08 27.90 -17.59
C ILE A 537 2.26 27.71 -18.87
N ILE A 538 2.12 26.45 -19.31
CA ILE A 538 1.11 26.08 -20.32
C ILE A 538 0.17 25.06 -19.69
N VAL A 539 -1.13 25.29 -19.81
CA VAL A 539 -2.17 24.41 -19.25
C VAL A 539 -2.96 23.77 -20.39
N VAL A 540 -3.26 22.48 -20.26
CA VAL A 540 -4.25 21.79 -21.10
C VAL A 540 -5.26 21.11 -20.18
N ALA A 541 -6.54 21.45 -20.34
CA ALA A 541 -7.66 20.82 -19.65
C ALA A 541 -8.33 19.79 -20.57
N PRO A 542 -8.06 18.47 -20.40
CA PRO A 542 -8.47 17.46 -21.36
C PRO A 542 -9.97 17.15 -21.30
N HIS A 543 -10.55 16.73 -22.43
CA HIS A 543 -11.96 16.33 -22.51
C HIS A 543 -12.13 14.85 -22.16
N MET A 544 -12.27 14.57 -20.87
CA MET A 544 -12.23 13.21 -20.30
C MET A 544 -13.53 12.42 -20.49
N LYS A 545 -14.66 13.07 -20.79
CA LYS A 545 -15.98 12.46 -20.93
C LYS A 545 -16.50 12.68 -22.36
N THR A 546 -17.02 11.66 -23.02
CA THR A 546 -17.56 11.79 -24.38
C THR A 546 -19.08 12.01 -24.42
N GLY A 547 -19.81 11.75 -23.31
CA GLY A 547 -21.26 11.93 -23.23
C GLY A 547 -21.87 11.51 -21.87
N PRO A 548 -23.18 11.80 -21.63
CA PRO A 548 -23.88 11.35 -20.42
C PRO A 548 -23.98 9.83 -20.37
N GLY A 549 -23.34 9.21 -19.38
CA GLY A 549 -23.38 7.76 -19.20
C GLY A 549 -22.28 6.97 -19.91
N ASP A 550 -21.36 7.63 -20.63
CA ASP A 550 -20.17 6.97 -21.15
C ASP A 550 -19.26 6.52 -19.99
N PRO A 551 -18.54 5.37 -20.13
CA PRO A 551 -17.44 5.02 -19.25
C PRO A 551 -16.55 6.26 -18.98
N PRO A 552 -16.15 6.56 -17.72
CA PRO A 552 -15.48 7.80 -17.31
C PRO A 552 -14.15 8.16 -18.00
N SER A 553 -13.76 7.41 -19.04
CA SER A 553 -12.39 7.14 -19.43
C SER A 553 -12.20 7.09 -20.97
N LEU A 554 -13.27 6.95 -21.77
CA LEU A 554 -13.20 6.81 -23.25
C LEU A 554 -12.49 7.96 -23.98
N GLY A 555 -12.58 9.20 -23.47
CA GLY A 555 -11.94 10.37 -24.07
C GLY A 555 -10.48 10.56 -23.69
N TYR A 556 -9.97 9.81 -22.70
CA TYR A 556 -8.67 10.06 -22.07
C TYR A 556 -7.51 10.03 -23.07
N SER A 557 -7.36 8.92 -23.79
CA SER A 557 -6.21 8.67 -24.65
C SER A 557 -6.09 9.72 -25.75
N ASN A 558 -7.18 9.98 -26.47
CA ASN A 558 -7.19 10.98 -27.55
C ASN A 558 -6.87 12.38 -27.04
N SER A 559 -7.51 12.77 -25.93
CA SER A 559 -7.32 14.08 -25.31
C SER A 559 -5.86 14.31 -24.88
N HIS A 560 -5.21 13.30 -24.31
CA HIS A 560 -3.82 13.41 -23.85
C HIS A 560 -2.81 13.38 -25.00
N VAL A 561 -3.06 12.60 -26.06
CA VAL A 561 -2.22 12.62 -27.26
C VAL A 561 -2.24 14.00 -27.90
N ASP A 562 -3.42 14.56 -28.09
CA ASP A 562 -3.56 15.91 -28.64
C ASP A 562 -2.93 16.97 -27.72
N ALA A 563 -3.06 16.84 -26.39
CA ALA A 563 -2.43 17.72 -25.42
C ALA A 563 -0.89 17.73 -25.54
N LEU A 564 -0.27 16.55 -25.63
CA LEU A 564 1.17 16.42 -25.78
C LEU A 564 1.67 17.01 -27.10
N GLN A 565 0.93 16.79 -28.19
CA GLN A 565 1.26 17.38 -29.48
C GLN A 565 1.13 18.91 -29.46
N PHE A 566 0.07 19.44 -28.82
CA PHE A 566 -0.10 20.88 -28.64
C PHE A 566 1.09 21.49 -27.89
N LEU A 567 1.43 20.93 -26.72
CA LEU A 567 2.58 21.37 -25.93
C LEU A 567 3.87 21.32 -26.76
N LYS A 568 4.11 20.22 -27.48
CA LYS A 568 5.31 20.03 -28.30
C LYS A 568 5.47 21.08 -29.40
N LEU A 569 4.37 21.53 -29.99
CA LEU A 569 4.40 22.56 -31.03
C LEU A 569 4.57 23.96 -30.46
N VAL A 570 3.90 24.28 -29.35
CA VAL A 570 4.00 25.61 -28.72
C VAL A 570 5.44 25.89 -28.29
N VAL A 571 6.09 24.92 -27.64
CA VAL A 571 7.45 25.12 -27.07
C VAL A 571 8.57 25.22 -28.09
N LYS A 572 8.30 24.89 -29.37
CA LYS A 572 9.25 25.11 -30.47
C LYS A 572 9.44 26.59 -30.81
N GLY A 573 8.62 27.48 -30.26
CA GLY A 573 8.66 28.90 -30.59
C GLY A 573 8.21 29.18 -32.02
N GLY A 574 8.47 30.39 -32.51
CA GLY A 574 8.12 30.83 -33.87
C GLY A 574 6.62 30.86 -34.14
N ASN A 575 5.79 30.94 -33.10
CA ASN A 575 4.33 30.92 -33.20
C ASN A 575 3.70 32.02 -32.34
N VAL A 576 2.39 32.23 -32.48
CA VAL A 576 1.67 33.33 -31.80
C VAL A 576 1.62 33.19 -30.28
N LEU A 577 1.78 31.97 -29.75
CA LEU A 577 1.74 31.68 -28.31
C LEU A 577 3.12 31.80 -27.66
N LEU A 578 4.19 31.55 -28.42
CA LEU A 578 5.56 31.63 -27.95
C LEU A 578 6.51 32.02 -29.09
N SER A 579 7.26 33.10 -28.89
CA SER A 579 8.20 33.62 -29.89
C SER A 579 9.49 32.80 -29.97
N ASP A 580 10.15 32.56 -28.85
CA ASP A 580 11.42 31.84 -28.78
C ASP A 580 11.25 30.44 -28.17
N PRO A 581 11.98 29.42 -28.65
CA PRO A 581 11.88 28.07 -28.11
C PRO A 581 12.32 28.02 -26.65
N LEU A 582 11.57 27.30 -25.82
CA LEU A 582 11.90 27.07 -24.41
C LEU A 582 11.79 25.58 -24.06
N PRO A 583 12.66 25.06 -23.18
CA PRO A 583 12.53 23.70 -22.67
C PRO A 583 11.31 23.57 -21.76
N ILE A 584 10.74 22.37 -21.69
CA ILE A 584 9.51 22.07 -20.95
C ILE A 584 9.60 20.77 -20.14
N ALA A 585 9.15 20.86 -18.89
CA ALA A 585 8.78 19.71 -18.06
C ALA A 585 7.25 19.64 -17.99
N VAL A 586 6.66 18.56 -18.52
CA VAL A 586 5.22 18.33 -18.58
C VAL A 586 4.78 17.48 -17.39
N ASN A 587 3.99 18.05 -16.50
CA ASN A 587 3.36 17.34 -15.39
C ASN A 587 2.01 16.77 -15.80
N ILE A 588 1.80 15.47 -15.56
CA ILE A 588 0.53 14.77 -15.77
C ILE A 588 0.13 14.08 -14.47
N SER A 589 -0.92 14.57 -13.82
CA SER A 589 -1.42 14.01 -12.55
C SER A 589 -2.74 13.26 -12.74
N LEU A 590 -2.85 12.54 -13.85
CA LEU A 590 -4.01 11.74 -14.27
C LEU A 590 -3.54 10.35 -14.77
N GLY A 591 -4.43 9.37 -14.74
CA GLY A 591 -4.12 8.01 -15.22
C GLY A 591 -5.30 7.04 -15.17
N MET A 592 -5.10 5.90 -15.82
CA MET A 592 -6.07 4.81 -15.99
C MET A 592 -5.46 3.47 -15.57
N ASN A 593 -6.28 2.43 -15.41
CA ASN A 593 -5.81 1.13 -14.91
C ASN A 593 -5.90 0.02 -15.95
N ALA A 594 -6.76 0.11 -16.96
CA ALA A 594 -6.87 -0.94 -17.96
C ALA A 594 -5.70 -0.87 -18.96
N GLY A 595 -4.92 -1.94 -19.05
CA GLY A 595 -3.81 -2.11 -19.98
C GLY A 595 -2.83 -3.16 -19.46
N ALA A 596 -1.76 -3.42 -20.22
CA ALA A 596 -0.76 -4.43 -19.86
C ALA A 596 0.23 -3.96 -18.79
N HIS A 597 0.30 -2.64 -18.50
CA HIS A 597 1.24 -2.05 -17.54
C HIS A 597 2.73 -2.30 -17.85
N ASP A 598 3.06 -2.53 -19.12
CA ASP A 598 4.41 -2.83 -19.61
C ASP A 598 4.97 -1.76 -20.56
N GLY A 599 4.28 -0.62 -20.71
CA GLY A 599 4.69 0.42 -21.65
C GLY A 599 4.28 0.18 -23.10
N SER A 600 3.61 -0.93 -23.41
CA SER A 600 3.31 -1.30 -24.80
C SER A 600 2.00 -0.72 -25.32
N SER A 601 1.08 -0.29 -24.46
CA SER A 601 -0.22 0.18 -24.94
C SER A 601 -0.02 1.32 -25.94
N THR A 602 -0.92 1.43 -26.93
CA THR A 602 -0.83 2.49 -27.94
C THR A 602 -0.66 3.89 -27.32
N LEU A 603 -1.33 4.16 -26.18
CA LEU A 603 -1.17 5.42 -25.46
C LEU A 603 0.26 5.62 -24.94
N GLU A 604 0.83 4.61 -24.28
CA GLU A 604 2.20 4.66 -23.74
C GLU A 604 3.24 4.77 -24.85
N ALA A 605 3.03 4.06 -25.96
CA ALA A 605 3.87 4.16 -27.15
C ALA A 605 3.87 5.59 -27.71
N VAL A 606 2.75 6.32 -27.66
CA VAL A 606 2.69 7.73 -28.06
C VAL A 606 3.45 8.63 -27.08
N PHE A 607 3.37 8.37 -25.77
CA PHE A 607 4.16 9.09 -24.76
C PHE A 607 5.68 8.90 -24.99
N ASP A 608 6.08 7.68 -25.33
CA ASP A 608 7.46 7.39 -25.73
C ASP A 608 7.79 8.11 -27.06
N ALA A 609 6.93 8.06 -28.06
CA ALA A 609 7.17 8.65 -29.38
C ALA A 609 7.28 10.18 -29.36
N VAL A 610 6.43 10.89 -28.61
CA VAL A 610 6.47 12.36 -28.55
C VAL A 610 7.77 12.89 -27.94
N THR A 611 8.42 12.07 -27.10
CA THR A 611 9.75 12.35 -26.52
C THR A 611 10.90 11.78 -27.36
N GLN A 612 10.62 11.29 -28.58
CA GLN A 612 11.56 10.56 -29.46
C GLN A 612 12.25 9.39 -28.72
N SER A 613 11.44 8.57 -28.05
CA SER A 613 11.88 7.51 -27.15
C SER A 613 12.84 8.03 -26.07
N GLY A 614 12.56 9.22 -25.54
CA GLY A 614 13.26 9.89 -24.45
C GLY A 614 14.56 10.58 -24.86
N ARG A 615 14.80 10.77 -26.17
CA ARG A 615 16.02 11.37 -26.71
C ARG A 615 15.87 12.84 -27.09
N ASP A 616 14.63 13.34 -27.11
CA ASP A 616 14.29 14.71 -27.46
C ASP A 616 14.78 15.71 -26.40
N PRO A 617 15.77 16.57 -26.71
CA PRO A 617 16.33 17.49 -25.72
C PRO A 617 15.31 18.54 -25.27
N GLY A 618 15.23 18.76 -23.96
CA GLY A 618 14.40 19.83 -23.37
C GLY A 618 12.90 19.54 -23.41
N TYR A 619 12.46 18.30 -23.66
CA TYR A 619 11.05 17.91 -23.55
C TYR A 619 10.92 16.64 -22.70
N VAL A 620 10.39 16.79 -21.49
CA VAL A 620 10.32 15.70 -20.50
C VAL A 620 8.91 15.58 -19.94
N ILE A 621 8.44 14.34 -19.76
CA ILE A 621 7.13 14.06 -19.19
C ILE A 621 7.32 13.42 -17.80
N VAL A 622 6.65 14.01 -16.81
CA VAL A 622 6.60 13.53 -15.43
C VAL A 622 5.15 13.19 -15.10
N LYS A 623 4.92 12.02 -14.52
CA LYS A 623 3.58 11.54 -14.20
C LYS A 623 3.50 10.98 -12.78
N SER A 624 2.42 11.28 -12.08
CA SER A 624 2.12 10.71 -10.76
C SER A 624 1.96 9.19 -10.84
N ALA A 625 2.51 8.41 -9.91
CA ALA A 625 2.42 6.94 -9.95
C ALA A 625 0.98 6.41 -9.97
N GLY A 626 0.04 7.11 -9.33
CA GLY A 626 -1.33 6.67 -9.13
C GLY A 626 -1.64 6.47 -7.65
N ASN A 627 -2.93 6.42 -7.31
CA ASN A 627 -3.39 6.22 -5.94
C ASN A 627 -4.27 4.96 -5.89
N GLU A 628 -3.77 3.83 -6.40
CA GLU A 628 -4.58 2.63 -6.61
C GLU A 628 -4.31 1.50 -5.60
N ARG A 629 -3.25 1.64 -4.78
CA ARG A 629 -2.93 0.63 -3.76
C ARG A 629 -4.03 0.55 -2.71
N GLY A 630 -4.48 -0.67 -2.40
CA GLY A 630 -5.51 -0.93 -1.39
C GLY A 630 -6.94 -0.60 -1.84
N HIS A 631 -7.14 -0.23 -3.11
CA HIS A 631 -8.47 0.02 -3.69
C HIS A 631 -9.10 -1.21 -4.36
N GLY A 632 -8.43 -2.37 -4.37
CA GLY A 632 -8.87 -3.60 -5.02
C GLY A 632 -9.04 -3.48 -6.53
N GLY A 633 -8.18 -2.66 -7.15
CA GLY A 633 -8.17 -2.36 -8.59
C GLY A 633 -7.41 -3.40 -9.44
N HIS A 634 -6.66 -4.28 -8.80
CA HIS A 634 -5.80 -5.28 -9.46
C HIS A 634 -5.86 -6.61 -8.71
N ALA A 635 -5.91 -7.71 -9.46
CA ALA A 635 -5.80 -9.07 -8.93
C ALA A 635 -4.80 -9.87 -9.77
N ARG A 636 -4.03 -10.71 -9.08
CA ARG A 636 -3.11 -11.66 -9.68
C ARG A 636 -3.43 -13.07 -9.20
N VAL A 637 -3.47 -14.00 -10.14
CA VAL A 637 -3.45 -15.44 -9.87
C VAL A 637 -2.34 -16.08 -10.70
N ARG A 638 -2.02 -17.35 -10.43
CA ARG A 638 -1.29 -18.14 -11.44
C ARG A 638 -2.15 -19.21 -12.01
N ALA A 639 -2.07 -19.32 -13.32
CA ALA A 639 -2.64 -20.43 -14.02
C ALA A 639 -1.81 -21.69 -13.79
N PHE A 640 -2.52 -22.81 -13.74
CA PHE A 640 -1.98 -24.16 -13.83
C PHE A 640 -2.90 -24.97 -14.73
N THR A 641 -2.52 -26.19 -15.10
CA THR A 641 -3.43 -27.08 -15.82
C THR A 641 -4.57 -27.51 -14.89
N GLY A 642 -5.73 -26.86 -15.02
CA GLY A 642 -6.83 -26.94 -14.07
C GLY A 642 -7.65 -25.65 -14.06
N VAL A 643 -8.52 -25.48 -13.06
CA VAL A 643 -9.42 -24.33 -12.96
C VAL A 643 -9.00 -23.43 -11.81
N GLU A 644 -8.83 -22.15 -12.10
CA GLU A 644 -8.59 -21.07 -11.15
C GLU A 644 -9.70 -20.01 -11.28
N SER A 645 -9.77 -19.04 -10.36
CA SER A 645 -10.81 -18.01 -10.42
C SER A 645 -10.35 -16.66 -9.90
N ILE A 646 -10.73 -15.59 -10.62
CA ILE A 646 -10.66 -14.23 -10.13
C ILE A 646 -12.08 -13.78 -9.79
N GLY A 647 -12.34 -13.46 -8.52
CA GLY A 647 -13.64 -12.96 -8.05
C GLY A 647 -13.58 -11.48 -7.70
N TRP A 648 -14.68 -10.76 -7.91
CA TRP A 648 -14.83 -9.37 -7.46
C TRP A 648 -16.24 -9.12 -6.90
N ASN A 649 -16.30 -8.23 -5.92
CA ASN A 649 -17.54 -7.72 -5.37
C ASN A 649 -17.99 -6.48 -6.18
N SER A 650 -19.23 -6.51 -6.63
CA SER A 650 -19.92 -5.44 -7.31
C SER A 650 -20.94 -4.81 -6.36
N SER A 651 -20.88 -3.49 -6.19
CA SER A 651 -21.89 -2.74 -5.43
C SER A 651 -23.14 -2.43 -6.26
N ASP A 652 -24.18 -1.92 -5.61
CA ASP A 652 -25.43 -1.43 -6.19
C ASP A 652 -25.33 0.00 -6.75
N VAL A 653 -24.14 0.63 -6.68
CA VAL A 653 -23.89 1.94 -7.28
C VAL A 653 -24.15 1.88 -8.78
N PHE A 654 -25.10 2.70 -9.22
CA PHE A 654 -25.54 2.73 -10.62
C PHE A 654 -24.38 3.10 -11.55
N ARG A 655 -24.21 2.29 -12.59
CA ARG A 655 -23.28 2.53 -13.69
C ARG A 655 -23.70 1.74 -14.92
N ASN A 656 -23.32 2.26 -16.09
CA ASN A 656 -23.70 1.65 -17.36
C ASN A 656 -22.80 0.48 -17.76
N GLN A 657 -21.57 0.45 -17.26
CA GLN A 657 -20.56 -0.52 -17.68
C GLN A 657 -19.49 -0.75 -16.61
N ASP A 658 -19.09 -2.01 -16.46
CA ASP A 658 -17.84 -2.44 -15.85
C ASP A 658 -16.89 -2.94 -16.93
N TYR A 659 -15.61 -2.61 -16.80
CA TYR A 659 -14.59 -2.97 -17.77
C TYR A 659 -13.34 -3.49 -17.07
N PHE A 660 -12.87 -4.63 -17.55
CA PHE A 660 -11.67 -5.29 -17.06
C PHE A 660 -10.77 -5.70 -18.23
N GLU A 661 -9.48 -5.68 -18.00
CA GLU A 661 -8.51 -6.34 -18.86
C GLU A 661 -7.67 -7.33 -18.06
N LEU A 662 -7.58 -8.54 -18.60
CA LEU A 662 -6.74 -9.61 -18.09
C LEU A 662 -5.62 -9.89 -19.10
N TRP A 663 -4.39 -9.97 -18.60
CA TRP A 663 -3.18 -10.20 -19.38
C TRP A 663 -2.43 -11.43 -18.88
N HIS A 664 -1.92 -12.24 -19.82
CA HIS A 664 -1.08 -13.40 -19.53
C HIS A 664 -0.12 -13.70 -20.69
N SER A 665 0.86 -14.57 -20.46
CA SER A 665 1.76 -15.01 -21.53
C SER A 665 1.00 -15.76 -22.61
N SER A 666 1.29 -15.48 -23.89
CA SER A 666 0.74 -16.21 -25.04
C SER A 666 1.27 -17.66 -25.16
N LEU A 667 2.27 -18.03 -24.35
CA LEU A 667 2.68 -19.43 -24.18
C LEU A 667 1.65 -20.26 -23.40
N ASP A 668 0.78 -19.60 -22.63
CA ASP A 668 -0.22 -20.25 -21.81
C ASP A 668 -1.56 -20.31 -22.55
N LYS A 669 -2.08 -21.52 -22.73
CA LYS A 669 -3.38 -21.78 -23.35
C LYS A 669 -4.44 -21.90 -22.27
N MET A 670 -5.36 -20.95 -22.26
CA MET A 670 -6.43 -20.87 -21.27
C MET A 670 -7.80 -20.70 -21.93
N THR A 671 -8.84 -21.16 -21.24
CA THR A 671 -10.22 -20.84 -21.58
C THR A 671 -10.88 -20.10 -20.44
N PHE A 672 -11.92 -19.31 -20.75
CA PHE A 672 -12.51 -18.38 -19.81
C PHE A 672 -14.02 -18.51 -19.77
N THR A 673 -14.61 -18.41 -18.57
CA THR A 673 -16.06 -18.40 -18.39
C THR A 673 -16.43 -17.40 -17.30
N LEU A 674 -17.31 -16.46 -17.62
CA LEU A 674 -17.84 -15.50 -16.65
C LEU A 674 -18.99 -16.13 -15.86
N VAL A 675 -19.03 -15.87 -14.56
CA VAL A 675 -20.06 -16.32 -13.64
C VAL A 675 -20.69 -15.11 -12.94
N ASP A 676 -22.02 -15.00 -13.03
CA ASP A 676 -22.78 -13.94 -12.34
C ASP A 676 -23.05 -14.28 -10.87
N PRO A 677 -23.57 -13.34 -10.06
CA PRO A 677 -23.84 -13.57 -8.63
C PRO A 677 -24.85 -14.69 -8.33
N ALA A 678 -25.70 -15.05 -9.29
CA ALA A 678 -26.65 -16.16 -9.16
C ALA A 678 -26.04 -17.51 -9.56
N GLY A 679 -24.78 -17.53 -10.02
CA GLY A 679 -24.07 -18.73 -10.45
C GLY A 679 -24.30 -19.11 -11.93
N ASN A 680 -25.01 -18.28 -12.71
CA ASN A 680 -25.17 -18.50 -14.15
C ASN A 680 -23.83 -18.28 -14.85
N ARG A 681 -23.59 -19.05 -15.93
CA ARG A 681 -22.31 -19.05 -16.64
C ARG A 681 -22.47 -18.59 -18.08
N SER A 682 -21.49 -17.82 -18.57
CA SER A 682 -21.36 -17.55 -20.01
C SER A 682 -20.99 -18.83 -20.76
N ALA A 683 -21.14 -18.81 -22.09
CA ALA A 683 -20.37 -19.70 -22.95
C ALA A 683 -18.86 -19.52 -22.72
N GLU A 684 -18.09 -20.56 -22.98
CA GLU A 684 -16.63 -20.55 -22.84
C GLU A 684 -15.99 -19.72 -23.97
N VAL A 685 -15.01 -18.88 -23.60
CA VAL A 685 -14.13 -18.18 -24.53
C VAL A 685 -12.81 -18.94 -24.65
N SER A 686 -12.37 -19.15 -25.90
CA SER A 686 -11.14 -19.88 -26.24
C SER A 686 -10.60 -19.41 -27.60
N SER A 687 -9.48 -19.97 -28.08
CA SER A 687 -8.97 -19.72 -29.43
C SER A 687 -10.01 -20.00 -30.53
N ALA A 688 -10.83 -21.04 -30.34
CA ALA A 688 -11.84 -21.46 -31.30
C ALA A 688 -13.11 -20.59 -31.21
N THR A 689 -13.34 -19.96 -30.06
CA THR A 689 -14.47 -19.05 -29.81
C THR A 689 -13.93 -17.82 -29.08
N PRO A 690 -13.25 -16.91 -29.81
CA PRO A 690 -12.50 -15.81 -29.20
C PRO A 690 -13.42 -14.70 -28.67
N GLU A 691 -14.70 -14.74 -29.00
CA GLU A 691 -15.66 -13.74 -28.53
C GLU A 691 -16.98 -14.38 -28.12
N VAL A 692 -17.47 -14.01 -26.95
CA VAL A 692 -18.79 -14.38 -26.44
C VAL A 692 -19.50 -13.10 -26.02
N LYS A 693 -20.75 -12.94 -26.48
CA LYS A 693 -21.68 -11.91 -26.01
C LYS A 693 -22.98 -12.57 -25.58
N GLN A 694 -23.31 -12.46 -24.29
CA GLN A 694 -24.44 -13.16 -23.69
C GLN A 694 -25.05 -12.34 -22.55
N THR A 695 -26.35 -12.52 -22.31
CA THR A 695 -27.02 -11.92 -21.15
C THR A 695 -26.95 -12.87 -19.94
N LEU A 696 -26.43 -12.38 -18.81
CA LEU A 696 -26.40 -13.09 -17.52
C LEU A 696 -27.11 -12.24 -16.46
N GLY A 697 -28.10 -12.80 -15.77
CA GLY A 697 -28.94 -12.10 -14.78
C GLY A 697 -29.50 -10.73 -15.23
N GLY A 698 -29.74 -10.56 -16.53
CA GLY A 698 -30.24 -9.32 -17.13
C GLY A 698 -29.18 -8.29 -17.52
N ASN A 699 -27.89 -8.56 -17.31
CA ASN A 699 -26.77 -7.74 -17.77
C ASN A 699 -26.16 -8.30 -19.06
N VAL A 700 -25.77 -7.43 -19.99
CA VAL A 700 -25.14 -7.83 -21.26
C VAL A 700 -23.64 -7.97 -21.03
N CYS A 701 -23.14 -9.19 -21.03
CA CYS A 701 -21.74 -9.52 -20.81
C CYS A 701 -21.05 -9.80 -22.15
N GLN A 702 -19.89 -9.19 -22.38
CA GLN A 702 -19.04 -9.41 -23.55
C GLN A 702 -17.63 -9.77 -23.09
N LEU A 703 -17.12 -10.90 -23.57
CA LEU A 703 -15.76 -11.35 -23.35
C LEU A 703 -15.08 -11.48 -24.71
N ARG A 704 -13.86 -10.96 -24.84
CA ARG A 704 -13.08 -11.04 -26.08
C ARG A 704 -11.62 -11.37 -25.79
N LEU A 705 -11.16 -12.50 -26.30
CA LEU A 705 -9.79 -12.99 -26.22
C LEU A 705 -9.01 -12.57 -27.47
N THR A 706 -7.84 -11.98 -27.26
CA THR A 706 -6.81 -11.73 -28.26
C THR A 706 -5.59 -12.55 -27.85
N GLU A 707 -5.33 -13.67 -28.51
CA GLU A 707 -4.26 -14.61 -28.09
C GLU A 707 -2.84 -14.07 -28.31
N ILE A 708 -2.66 -13.23 -29.32
CA ILE A 708 -1.38 -12.59 -29.61
C ILE A 708 -1.69 -11.12 -29.86
N HIS A 709 -1.61 -10.32 -28.80
CA HIS A 709 -1.89 -8.90 -28.86
C HIS A 709 -0.84 -8.20 -29.74
N PRO A 710 -1.23 -7.32 -30.67
CA PRO A 710 -0.29 -6.71 -31.62
C PRO A 710 0.79 -5.84 -30.96
N ASP A 711 0.52 -5.30 -29.78
CA ASP A 711 1.41 -4.34 -29.10
C ASP A 711 2.60 -5.00 -28.41
N ASN A 712 2.42 -6.18 -27.79
CA ASN A 712 3.47 -6.87 -27.00
C ASN A 712 3.53 -8.40 -27.18
N GLY A 713 2.63 -8.98 -27.98
CA GLY A 713 2.57 -10.43 -28.21
C GLY A 713 2.01 -11.26 -27.05
N ALA A 714 1.59 -10.63 -25.95
CA ALA A 714 0.90 -11.30 -24.85
C ALA A 714 -0.56 -11.62 -25.21
N SER A 715 -1.19 -12.50 -24.44
CA SER A 715 -2.63 -12.74 -24.53
C SER A 715 -3.39 -11.72 -23.70
N ARG A 716 -4.51 -11.21 -24.25
CA ARG A 716 -5.42 -10.30 -23.56
C ARG A 716 -6.85 -10.82 -23.61
N LEU A 717 -7.52 -10.87 -22.46
CA LEU A 717 -8.97 -11.00 -22.37
C LEU A 717 -9.57 -9.67 -21.89
N SER A 718 -10.42 -9.06 -22.70
CA SER A 718 -11.26 -7.94 -22.24
C SER A 718 -12.61 -8.47 -21.77
N VAL A 719 -13.06 -8.03 -20.59
CA VAL A 719 -14.37 -8.37 -20.03
C VAL A 719 -15.16 -7.09 -19.83
N THR A 720 -16.34 -7.02 -20.46
CA THR A 720 -17.25 -5.88 -20.37
C THR A 720 -18.60 -6.36 -19.86
N ILE A 721 -19.09 -5.79 -18.76
CA ILE A 721 -20.43 -6.04 -18.25
C ILE A 721 -21.22 -4.76 -18.39
N MET A 722 -22.24 -4.76 -19.24
CA MET A 722 -23.09 -3.61 -19.50
C MET A 722 -24.45 -3.78 -18.81
N MET A 723 -25.03 -2.65 -18.41
CA MET A 723 -26.45 -2.59 -18.10
C MET A 723 -27.25 -3.18 -19.27
N GLY A 724 -28.19 -4.07 -18.96
CA GLY A 724 -29.09 -4.67 -19.93
C GLY A 724 -30.52 -4.26 -19.61
N ALA A 725 -31.39 -5.24 -19.38
CA ALA A 725 -32.73 -4.98 -18.86
C ALA A 725 -32.70 -4.47 -17.41
N ASN A 726 -31.64 -4.80 -16.67
CA ASN A 726 -31.44 -4.44 -15.27
C ASN A 726 -30.13 -3.66 -15.10
N PRO A 727 -30.00 -2.83 -14.03
CA PRO A 727 -28.71 -2.36 -13.53
C PRO A 727 -27.72 -3.50 -13.33
N ILE A 728 -26.43 -3.20 -13.36
CA ILE A 728 -25.38 -4.21 -13.11
C ILE A 728 -25.62 -4.85 -11.75
N GLN A 729 -25.68 -6.19 -11.70
CA GLN A 729 -25.98 -6.92 -10.47
C GLN A 729 -24.92 -6.64 -9.40
N ALA A 730 -25.40 -6.33 -8.20
CA ALA A 730 -24.59 -6.33 -6.99
C ALA A 730 -24.28 -7.77 -6.53
N GLY A 731 -23.17 -7.98 -5.85
CA GLY A 731 -22.71 -9.27 -5.35
C GLY A 731 -21.43 -9.75 -6.01
N VAL A 732 -21.10 -11.02 -5.77
CA VAL A 732 -19.82 -11.61 -6.20
C VAL A 732 -19.93 -12.13 -7.62
N TRP A 733 -19.22 -11.48 -8.54
CA TRP A 733 -18.95 -12.00 -9.87
C TRP A 733 -17.64 -12.78 -9.86
N SER A 734 -17.46 -13.73 -10.78
CA SER A 734 -16.16 -14.38 -10.95
C SER A 734 -15.86 -14.75 -12.40
N LEU A 735 -14.58 -14.66 -12.76
CA LEU A 735 -14.03 -15.19 -14.00
C LEU A 735 -13.35 -16.53 -13.70
N LYS A 736 -13.87 -17.61 -14.27
CA LYS A 736 -13.23 -18.93 -14.25
C LYS A 736 -12.16 -18.97 -15.34
N ILE A 737 -10.96 -19.37 -14.97
CA ILE A 737 -9.80 -19.48 -15.85
C ILE A 737 -9.39 -20.95 -15.86
N THR A 738 -9.50 -21.61 -17.02
CA THR A 738 -9.11 -23.01 -17.16
C THR A 738 -7.83 -23.11 -17.97
N GLY A 739 -6.72 -23.44 -17.31
CA GLY A 739 -5.46 -23.71 -18.00
C GLY A 739 -5.50 -25.07 -18.68
N THR A 740 -5.34 -25.10 -20.00
CA THR A 740 -5.29 -26.33 -20.80
C THR A 740 -3.86 -26.78 -21.08
N ALA A 741 -2.95 -25.82 -21.24
CA ALA A 741 -1.51 -26.05 -21.32
C ALA A 741 -0.78 -24.78 -20.86
N ILE A 742 0.06 -24.87 -19.83
CA ILE A 742 0.80 -23.74 -19.27
C ILE A 742 2.27 -23.92 -19.67
N GLY A 743 2.79 -22.96 -20.44
CA GLY A 743 4.12 -23.02 -21.03
C GLY A 743 5.04 -21.88 -20.57
N SER A 744 4.48 -20.82 -20.00
CA SER A 744 5.27 -19.74 -19.42
C SER A 744 5.83 -20.15 -18.06
N ARG A 745 7.00 -19.60 -17.73
CA ARG A 745 7.69 -19.96 -16.49
C ARG A 745 6.91 -19.53 -15.26
N GLU A 746 6.38 -18.29 -15.25
CA GLU A 746 5.71 -17.72 -14.08
C GLU A 746 4.19 -18.00 -14.04
N ALA A 747 3.58 -18.27 -15.19
CA ALA A 747 2.14 -18.49 -15.33
C ALA A 747 1.25 -17.42 -14.68
N ASN A 748 1.76 -16.19 -14.52
CA ASN A 748 0.99 -15.07 -13.95
C ASN A 748 -0.18 -14.72 -14.87
N VAL A 749 -1.33 -14.50 -14.25
CA VAL A 749 -2.50 -13.92 -14.88
C VAL A 749 -2.88 -12.69 -14.06
N ASP A 750 -2.74 -11.53 -14.67
CA ASP A 750 -2.98 -10.24 -14.04
C ASP A 750 -4.24 -9.62 -14.61
N MET A 751 -5.14 -9.15 -13.76
CA MET A 751 -6.42 -8.57 -14.16
C MET A 751 -6.62 -7.23 -13.46
N TRP A 752 -6.87 -6.20 -14.24
CA TRP A 752 -7.17 -4.85 -13.76
C TRP A 752 -8.62 -4.51 -14.05
N VAL A 753 -9.23 -3.80 -13.11
CA VAL A 753 -10.49 -3.09 -13.35
C VAL A 753 -10.17 -1.67 -13.77
N GLU A 754 -10.85 -1.18 -14.80
CA GLU A 754 -10.70 0.21 -15.21
C GLU A 754 -11.16 1.15 -14.10
N ARG A 755 -10.41 2.23 -13.92
CA ARG A 755 -10.62 3.16 -12.83
C ARG A 755 -12.00 3.81 -12.94
N ASN A 756 -12.76 3.71 -11.86
CA ASN A 756 -13.92 4.54 -11.58
C ASN A 756 -13.76 5.14 -10.18
N ASP A 757 -13.89 6.46 -10.06
CA ASP A 757 -13.67 7.18 -8.80
C ASP A 757 -14.73 6.86 -7.74
N ASP A 758 -15.92 6.39 -8.13
CA ASP A 758 -16.95 5.91 -7.18
C ASP A 758 -16.61 4.54 -6.57
N ARG A 759 -15.52 3.90 -7.03
CA ARG A 759 -15.01 2.59 -6.59
C ARG A 759 -16.10 1.53 -6.41
N PRO A 760 -17.00 1.31 -7.39
CA PRO A 760 -18.12 0.39 -7.22
C PRO A 760 -17.73 -1.09 -7.27
N LEU A 761 -16.46 -1.38 -7.55
CA LEU A 761 -15.87 -2.70 -7.79
C LEU A 761 -14.64 -2.87 -6.93
N ARG A 762 -14.50 -4.05 -6.32
CA ARG A 762 -13.28 -4.47 -5.61
C ARG A 762 -13.02 -5.95 -5.84
N PHE A 763 -11.80 -6.32 -6.26
CA PHE A 763 -11.43 -7.74 -6.26
C PHE A 763 -11.52 -8.33 -4.85
N VAL A 764 -11.96 -9.60 -4.77
CA VAL A 764 -12.09 -10.33 -3.49
C VAL A 764 -10.71 -10.61 -2.89
N ILE A 765 -9.75 -10.94 -3.75
CA ILE A 765 -8.33 -11.04 -3.43
C ILE A 765 -7.61 -10.07 -4.37
N GLU A 766 -7.01 -9.03 -3.81
CA GLU A 766 -6.24 -8.03 -4.57
C GLU A 766 -4.74 -8.32 -4.47
N ASP A 767 -3.96 -7.93 -5.49
CA ASP A 767 -2.50 -7.84 -5.36
C ASP A 767 -2.12 -6.35 -5.29
N PRO A 768 -1.44 -5.91 -4.21
CA PRO A 768 -1.12 -4.49 -4.02
C PRO A 768 0.00 -4.00 -4.97
N ARG A 769 0.68 -4.89 -5.69
CA ARG A 769 1.71 -4.57 -6.69
C ARG A 769 1.08 -4.40 -8.07
N LEU A 770 1.85 -3.86 -9.01
CA LEU A 770 1.39 -3.49 -10.36
C LEU A 770 0.17 -2.57 -10.35
N THR A 771 0.13 -1.66 -9.39
CA THR A 771 -0.96 -0.70 -9.23
C THR A 771 -0.62 0.66 -9.84
N LEU A 772 0.54 0.81 -10.49
CA LEU A 772 0.91 2.03 -11.23
C LEU A 772 -0.15 2.33 -12.29
N SER A 773 -0.66 3.56 -12.35
CA SER A 773 -1.60 3.86 -13.43
C SER A 773 -0.87 4.13 -14.76
N ILE A 774 -1.51 3.77 -15.86
CA ILE A 774 -1.08 4.10 -17.21
C ILE A 774 -1.34 5.58 -17.45
N PRO A 775 -0.44 6.34 -18.12
CA PRO A 775 0.76 5.88 -18.84
C PRO A 775 2.07 5.99 -18.04
N GLY A 776 2.03 5.83 -16.71
CA GLY A 776 3.22 5.89 -15.86
C GLY A 776 4.17 4.71 -16.04
N THR A 777 3.70 3.68 -16.73
CA THR A 777 4.45 2.49 -17.10
C THR A 777 5.19 2.67 -18.44
N ALA A 778 5.00 3.78 -19.18
CA ALA A 778 5.79 4.09 -20.38
C ALA A 778 7.30 4.20 -20.09
N ASN A 779 8.15 4.01 -21.11
CA ASN A 779 9.60 3.93 -20.91
C ASN A 779 10.25 5.26 -20.57
N THR A 780 9.78 6.34 -21.19
CA THR A 780 10.44 7.64 -21.14
C THR A 780 9.80 8.60 -20.14
N VAL A 781 8.65 8.21 -19.59
CA VAL A 781 7.95 8.94 -18.53
C VAL A 781 8.69 8.76 -17.22
N ILE A 782 8.89 9.86 -16.49
CA ILE A 782 9.36 9.84 -15.10
C ILE A 782 8.14 9.68 -14.20
N THR A 783 8.08 8.58 -13.45
CA THR A 783 6.94 8.19 -12.64
C THR A 783 7.27 8.37 -11.17
N VAL A 784 6.40 9.09 -10.46
CA VAL A 784 6.70 9.62 -9.12
C VAL A 784 5.73 9.07 -8.07
N GLY A 785 6.25 8.33 -7.10
CA GLY A 785 5.52 7.89 -5.90
C GLY A 785 5.36 9.00 -4.85
N ALA A 786 4.47 8.81 -3.88
CA ALA A 786 4.21 9.81 -2.83
C ALA A 786 4.73 9.36 -1.46
N CYS A 787 5.43 10.27 -0.78
CA CYS A 787 5.90 10.08 0.60
C CYS A 787 5.58 11.29 1.49
N ASN A 788 5.89 11.20 2.79
CA ASN A 788 5.93 12.32 3.71
C ASN A 788 7.10 13.28 3.40
N SER A 789 7.14 14.43 4.09
CA SER A 789 8.21 15.43 4.00
C SER A 789 9.21 15.31 5.18
N ALA A 790 9.46 14.10 5.67
CA ALA A 790 10.25 13.85 6.87
C ALA A 790 11.10 12.59 6.73
N LEU A 791 12.10 12.45 7.62
CA LEU A 791 12.86 11.21 7.79
C LEU A 791 12.48 10.57 9.14
N PRO A 792 12.26 9.25 9.20
CA PRO A 792 12.31 8.30 8.08
C PRO A 792 11.21 8.55 7.02
N LEU A 793 11.51 8.16 5.77
CA LEU A 793 10.53 8.27 4.69
C LEU A 793 9.36 7.32 4.96
N GLU A 794 8.14 7.86 4.86
CA GLU A 794 6.90 7.09 4.94
C GLU A 794 6.14 7.23 3.63
N LEU A 795 5.82 6.10 3.01
CA LEU A 795 5.05 6.05 1.78
C LEU A 795 3.61 6.44 2.11
N LEU A 796 3.00 7.28 1.28
CA LEU A 796 1.56 7.48 1.35
C LEU A 796 0.88 6.12 1.09
N PRO A 797 0.03 5.59 1.99
CA PRO A 797 -0.52 4.23 1.86
C PRO A 797 -1.24 3.97 0.53
N ALA A 798 -1.88 4.99 -0.03
CA ALA A 798 -2.57 4.91 -1.31
C ALA A 798 -1.62 4.95 -2.53
N SER A 799 -0.36 5.37 -2.38
CA SER A 799 0.59 5.48 -3.49
C SER A 799 0.73 4.13 -4.18
N SER A 800 0.50 4.10 -5.49
CA SER A 800 0.69 2.93 -6.31
C SER A 800 2.09 2.33 -6.13
N TYR A 801 2.16 1.01 -6.24
CA TYR A 801 3.25 0.20 -5.74
C TYR A 801 3.55 -0.96 -6.69
N GLY A 802 4.82 -1.35 -6.78
CA GLY A 802 5.32 -2.36 -7.70
C GLY A 802 5.80 -1.79 -9.03
N GLY A 803 6.62 -2.57 -9.74
CA GLY A 803 7.20 -2.21 -11.04
C GLY A 803 6.20 -2.30 -12.21
N THR A 804 6.73 -2.40 -13.42
CA THR A 804 5.92 -2.66 -14.62
C THR A 804 5.72 -4.16 -14.83
N TRP A 805 4.73 -4.55 -15.64
CA TRP A 805 4.47 -5.97 -15.91
C TRP A 805 5.62 -6.67 -16.64
N ASP A 806 6.40 -5.94 -17.46
CA ASP A 806 7.65 -6.40 -18.08
C ASP A 806 8.89 -6.32 -17.16
N GLY A 807 8.70 -5.99 -15.87
CA GLY A 807 9.74 -6.05 -14.84
C GLY A 807 10.67 -4.84 -14.76
N ARG A 808 10.35 -3.72 -15.42
CA ARG A 808 11.11 -2.48 -15.26
C ARG A 808 10.86 -1.87 -13.88
N PRO A 809 11.91 -1.33 -13.23
CA PRO A 809 11.79 -0.68 -11.93
C PRO A 809 11.00 0.63 -12.07
N LYS A 810 9.82 0.68 -11.46
CA LYS A 810 8.96 1.85 -11.31
C LYS A 810 8.30 1.84 -9.91
N PRO A 811 7.90 2.99 -9.33
CA PRO A 811 8.18 4.36 -9.80
C PRO A 811 9.70 4.63 -9.84
N ASP A 812 10.15 5.64 -10.59
CA ASP A 812 11.59 5.94 -10.70
C ASP A 812 12.12 6.47 -9.36
N ILE A 813 11.36 7.39 -8.74
CA ILE A 813 11.63 8.00 -7.44
C ILE A 813 10.30 8.32 -6.74
N CYS A 814 10.35 8.80 -5.49
CA CYS A 814 9.22 9.44 -4.83
C CYS A 814 9.48 10.92 -4.54
N ALA A 815 8.43 11.64 -4.17
CA ALA A 815 8.51 13.01 -3.66
C ALA A 815 7.41 13.24 -2.60
N PRO A 816 7.48 14.33 -1.82
CA PRO A 816 6.43 14.68 -0.88
C PRO A 816 5.04 14.77 -1.53
N GLY A 817 4.11 13.96 -1.05
CA GLY A 817 2.74 13.88 -1.52
C GLY A 817 1.71 13.78 -0.39
N THR A 818 2.13 13.82 0.88
CA THR A 818 1.24 13.78 2.04
C THR A 818 0.95 15.20 2.53
N ALA A 819 -0.33 15.56 2.59
CA ALA A 819 -0.82 16.77 3.24
C ALA A 819 -0.20 18.08 2.71
N ILE A 820 0.12 18.14 1.40
CA ILE A 820 0.76 19.28 0.76
C ILE A 820 -0.20 20.47 0.68
N VAL A 821 0.23 21.64 1.16
CA VAL A 821 -0.56 22.88 1.14
C VAL A 821 -0.19 23.74 -0.05
N ALA A 822 -1.10 23.91 -1.00
CA ALA A 822 -0.83 24.70 -2.21
C ALA A 822 -2.06 25.52 -2.62
N ALA A 823 -2.02 26.19 -3.77
CA ALA A 823 -3.09 27.09 -4.21
C ALA A 823 -4.46 26.40 -4.27
N ARG A 824 -5.50 27.10 -3.81
CA ARG A 824 -6.90 26.68 -3.87
C ARG A 824 -7.62 27.47 -4.94
N ALA A 825 -8.35 26.76 -5.79
CA ALA A 825 -9.10 27.37 -6.88
C ALA A 825 -10.42 28.00 -6.42
N ASN A 826 -10.96 28.90 -7.23
CA ASN A 826 -12.32 29.45 -7.12
C ASN A 826 -12.61 30.16 -5.79
N GLU A 827 -11.63 30.88 -5.27
CA GLU A 827 -11.77 31.67 -4.06
C GLU A 827 -11.71 33.16 -4.40
N ALA A 828 -12.59 33.96 -3.78
CA ALA A 828 -12.73 35.38 -4.08
C ALA A 828 -11.46 36.20 -3.81
N SER A 829 -10.59 35.71 -2.91
CA SER A 829 -9.31 36.35 -2.61
C SER A 829 -8.24 36.11 -3.68
N HIS A 830 -8.39 35.06 -4.52
CA HIS A 830 -7.37 34.59 -5.46
C HIS A 830 -5.99 34.28 -4.83
N GLN A 831 -5.93 34.12 -3.51
CA GLN A 831 -4.70 33.85 -2.74
C GLN A 831 -4.88 32.66 -1.79
N ALA A 832 -6.03 32.01 -1.82
CA ALA A 832 -6.38 30.96 -0.88
C ALA A 832 -5.51 29.72 -1.06
N VAL A 833 -5.31 28.97 0.03
CA VAL A 833 -4.56 27.71 0.02
C VAL A 833 -5.45 26.56 0.49
N THR A 834 -5.12 25.35 0.03
CA THR A 834 -5.78 24.11 0.46
C THR A 834 -4.77 22.99 0.60
N LYS A 835 -5.13 21.97 1.37
CA LYS A 835 -4.30 20.82 1.70
C LYS A 835 -4.78 19.59 0.94
N MET A 836 -3.89 18.92 0.22
CA MET A 836 -4.20 17.71 -0.55
C MET A 836 -3.13 16.64 -0.36
N SER A 837 -3.52 15.37 -0.48
CA SER A 837 -2.62 14.22 -0.45
C SER A 837 -2.78 13.37 -1.71
N GLY A 838 -1.68 12.86 -2.23
CA GLY A 838 -1.67 11.97 -3.39
C GLY A 838 -0.36 12.04 -4.17
N THR A 839 -0.14 11.04 -5.04
CA THR A 839 0.94 11.08 -6.03
C THR A 839 0.82 12.27 -6.99
N SER A 840 -0.38 12.80 -7.18
CA SER A 840 -0.65 14.06 -7.88
C SER A 840 0.06 15.27 -7.28
N MET A 841 0.33 15.27 -5.97
CA MET A 841 1.07 16.34 -5.28
C MET A 841 2.59 16.08 -5.27
N ALA A 842 3.01 14.82 -5.46
CA ALA A 842 4.42 14.44 -5.54
C ALA A 842 5.05 14.76 -6.90
N ALA A 843 4.41 14.36 -8.01
CA ALA A 843 4.87 14.61 -9.37
C ALA A 843 5.25 16.07 -9.69
N PRO A 844 4.48 17.10 -9.29
CA PRO A 844 4.82 18.49 -9.59
C PRO A 844 6.09 18.98 -8.91
N HIS A 845 6.52 18.38 -7.78
CA HIS A 845 7.83 18.70 -7.19
C HIS A 845 8.97 18.34 -8.15
N VAL A 846 8.87 17.17 -8.79
CA VAL A 846 9.87 16.70 -9.77
C VAL A 846 9.80 17.55 -11.03
N SER A 847 8.60 17.82 -11.56
CA SER A 847 8.41 18.67 -12.74
C SER A 847 9.05 20.05 -12.58
N GLY A 848 8.84 20.72 -11.45
CA GLY A 848 9.47 22.01 -11.17
C GLY A 848 10.98 21.92 -10.97
N ALA A 849 11.50 20.87 -10.31
CA ALA A 849 12.94 20.66 -10.18
C ALA A 849 13.64 20.51 -11.55
N LEU A 850 13.00 19.79 -12.49
CA LEU A 850 13.50 19.67 -13.86
C LEU A 850 13.48 21.02 -14.59
N ALA A 851 12.42 21.83 -14.40
CA ALA A 851 12.33 23.16 -14.99
C ALA A 851 13.43 24.11 -14.49
N LEU A 852 13.84 24.01 -13.22
CA LEU A 852 14.98 24.77 -12.69
C LEU A 852 16.28 24.44 -13.45
N VAL A 853 16.59 23.16 -13.62
CA VAL A 853 17.80 22.71 -14.36
C VAL A 853 17.72 23.15 -15.83
N MET A 854 16.57 22.96 -16.47
CA MET A 854 16.34 23.35 -17.86
C MET A 854 16.54 24.86 -18.08
N SER A 855 16.01 25.68 -17.16
CA SER A 855 16.15 27.14 -17.16
C SER A 855 17.61 27.55 -17.06
N HIS A 856 18.34 26.99 -16.10
CA HIS A 856 19.76 27.27 -15.91
C HIS A 856 20.57 26.98 -17.18
N ARG A 857 20.35 25.80 -17.79
CA ARG A 857 21.04 25.43 -19.03
C ARG A 857 20.65 26.28 -20.22
N HIS A 858 19.39 26.70 -20.30
CA HIS A 858 18.93 27.54 -21.40
C HIS A 858 19.63 28.91 -21.40
N LYS A 859 19.96 29.44 -20.22
CA LYS A 859 20.73 30.69 -20.06
C LYS A 859 22.20 30.55 -20.44
N GLN A 860 22.73 29.33 -20.54
CA GLN A 860 24.12 29.08 -20.94
C GLN A 860 24.24 28.99 -22.46
N VAL A 861 24.96 29.96 -23.05
CA VAL A 861 25.17 30.03 -24.51
C VAL A 861 25.85 28.75 -25.02
N GLY A 862 25.21 28.06 -25.96
CA GLY A 862 25.74 26.85 -26.61
C GLY A 862 25.57 25.56 -25.82
N ALA A 863 24.97 25.59 -24.62
CA ALA A 863 24.70 24.38 -23.85
C ALA A 863 23.50 23.61 -24.46
N ALA A 864 23.71 22.32 -24.75
CA ALA A 864 22.61 21.45 -25.12
C ALA A 864 21.71 21.16 -23.90
N GLN A 865 20.40 21.08 -24.13
CA GLN A 865 19.43 20.63 -23.14
C GLN A 865 19.56 19.12 -22.88
N TYR A 866 19.19 18.70 -21.67
CA TYR A 866 19.07 17.28 -21.36
C TYR A 866 17.75 16.70 -21.87
N ASN A 867 17.76 15.41 -22.20
CA ASN A 867 16.56 14.65 -22.56
C ASN A 867 16.02 13.83 -21.39
N ALA A 868 14.84 13.21 -21.57
CA ALA A 868 14.17 12.45 -20.52
C ALA A 868 15.02 11.33 -19.92
N ARG A 869 15.82 10.62 -20.75
CA ARG A 869 16.71 9.54 -20.25
C ARG A 869 17.82 10.06 -19.36
N GLN A 870 18.41 11.20 -19.71
CA GLN A 870 19.44 11.84 -18.90
C GLN A 870 18.87 12.30 -17.56
N PHE A 871 17.66 12.87 -17.56
CA PHE A 871 16.99 13.26 -16.34
C PHE A 871 16.57 12.07 -15.46
N GLN A 872 16.03 10.98 -16.04
CA GLN A 872 15.75 9.74 -15.30
C GLN A 872 17.02 9.23 -14.59
N ALA A 873 18.13 9.12 -15.32
CA ALA A 873 19.40 8.65 -14.75
C ALA A 873 19.95 9.59 -13.66
N ALA A 874 19.81 10.90 -13.84
CA ALA A 874 20.25 11.88 -12.86
C ALA A 874 19.41 11.82 -11.57
N LEU A 875 18.08 11.84 -11.70
CA LEU A 875 17.14 11.76 -10.57
C LEU A 875 17.42 10.54 -9.69
N VAL A 876 17.61 9.37 -10.31
CA VAL A 876 17.94 8.12 -9.59
C VAL A 876 19.24 8.27 -8.81
N ARG A 877 20.28 8.83 -9.42
CA ARG A 877 21.62 8.93 -8.81
C ARG A 877 21.70 9.99 -7.70
N THR A 878 20.82 10.98 -7.73
CA THR A 878 20.82 12.10 -6.79
C THR A 878 19.76 11.98 -5.71
N ALA A 879 18.91 10.94 -5.74
CA ALA A 879 17.84 10.76 -4.77
C ALA A 879 18.34 10.70 -3.31
N LYS A 880 17.54 11.24 -2.39
CA LYS A 880 17.77 11.09 -0.94
C LYS A 880 17.63 9.63 -0.56
N GLN A 881 18.51 9.18 0.34
CA GLN A 881 18.63 7.78 0.76
C GLN A 881 18.95 6.80 -0.40
N PHE A 882 19.58 7.29 -1.49
CA PHE A 882 20.03 6.42 -2.58
C PHE A 882 20.99 5.33 -2.10
N ASN A 883 20.50 4.08 -2.05
CA ASN A 883 21.24 2.90 -1.62
C ASN A 883 21.50 1.91 -2.78
N ARG A 884 21.26 2.34 -4.03
CA ARG A 884 21.35 1.54 -5.28
C ARG A 884 20.31 0.42 -5.42
N VAL A 885 19.40 0.27 -4.46
CA VAL A 885 18.31 -0.69 -4.50
C VAL A 885 17.02 0.03 -4.86
N HIS A 886 16.28 -0.52 -5.81
CA HIS A 886 14.96 0.00 -6.15
C HIS A 886 13.92 -0.54 -5.14
N HIS A 887 13.13 0.36 -4.57
CA HIS A 887 11.97 0.02 -3.74
C HIS A 887 10.69 0.16 -4.55
N GLU A 888 9.78 -0.80 -4.42
CA GLU A 888 8.53 -0.86 -5.18
C GLU A 888 7.59 0.34 -4.97
N GLY A 889 7.77 1.13 -3.89
CA GLY A 889 7.01 2.37 -3.63
C GLY A 889 7.82 3.66 -3.71
N TYR A 890 9.08 3.65 -3.27
CA TYR A 890 9.93 4.86 -3.20
C TYR A 890 10.78 5.05 -4.45
N GLY A 891 10.76 4.08 -5.36
CA GLY A 891 11.75 4.02 -6.43
C GLY A 891 13.15 3.91 -5.87
N PHE A 892 14.07 4.72 -6.38
CA PHE A 892 15.44 4.80 -5.88
C PHE A 892 15.64 5.78 -4.70
N GLY A 893 14.56 6.38 -4.19
CA GLY A 893 14.58 7.31 -3.07
C GLY A 893 13.73 8.56 -3.32
N ALA A 894 13.75 9.50 -2.37
CA ALA A 894 13.02 10.76 -2.50
C ALA A 894 13.79 11.79 -3.33
N LEU A 895 13.08 12.70 -4.00
CA LEU A 895 13.67 13.81 -4.75
C LEU A 895 14.67 14.61 -3.89
N ASP A 896 15.85 14.87 -4.46
CA ASP A 896 16.81 15.87 -3.99
C ASP A 896 17.08 16.87 -5.11
N ALA A 897 16.35 17.98 -5.10
CA ALA A 897 16.43 19.03 -6.11
C ALA A 897 17.79 19.73 -6.09
N GLU A 898 18.40 19.91 -4.92
CA GLU A 898 19.74 20.51 -4.80
C GLU A 898 20.80 19.62 -5.45
N ASN A 899 20.84 18.34 -5.07
CA ASN A 899 21.81 17.41 -5.62
C ASN A 899 21.58 17.17 -7.12
N LEU A 900 20.32 17.10 -7.56
CA LEU A 900 19.97 17.05 -8.98
C LEU A 900 20.50 18.27 -9.73
N PHE A 901 20.25 19.47 -9.21
CA PHE A 901 20.69 20.71 -9.84
C PHE A 901 22.22 20.79 -9.90
N ASN A 902 22.90 20.49 -8.80
CA ASN A 902 24.35 20.49 -8.75
C ASN A 902 25.01 19.46 -9.68
N ALA A 903 24.35 18.33 -9.93
CA ALA A 903 24.84 17.30 -10.86
C ALA A 903 24.68 17.69 -12.34
N LEU A 904 23.79 18.65 -12.66
CA LEU A 904 23.36 18.95 -14.04
C LEU A 904 23.56 20.42 -14.46
N LYS A 905 23.91 21.32 -13.53
CA LYS A 905 24.16 22.74 -13.82
C LYS A 905 25.34 22.96 -14.77
#